data_AF-A0A5N7SP77-F1
#
_entry.id   AF-A0A5N7SP77-F1
#
_cell.length_a   1.000
_cell.length_b   1.000
_cell.length_c   1.000
_cell.angle_alpha   90.00
_cell.angle_beta   90.00
_cell.angle_gamma   90.00
#
_symmetry.space_group_name_H-M   'P 1'
#
loop_
_entity.id
_entity.type
_entity.pdbx_description
1 polymer ?
#
loop_
_entity_poly.entity_id
_entity_poly.type
_entity_poly.pdbx_seq_one_letter_code
_entity_poly.pdbx_strand_id
1 'polypeptide(L)'
;TFNDNRWDYDFTRRFENKETRTVDAGSSAVAFDFPVEWGEYRVDVFDPSTGLTSRYPFRAGWSWGDDNRGLDARPDKVKLGLDKTGYKAGDTLEVTVTPPHAGKGILMVETDRMLYVQDIEAKPGSTFKIPVTADWERHDVYITALVFRGGSAPSKITPARAVGVVHVPMDRKGRTVAVGLAAPKQMRPEQDLPVTVSAPQLAGKMAHVTVSAVDVGILNITRFPVPDAGAHFFAQRRLGIDAYDIYSRVIESFDGGSGKLKFGGDMALQALPQAKRPTARVQTVDLFSGPVQLDAKGNARIRLKVPDFNGTLRVSALVYSDDQYGKRDVETIVRAPILAEASMPRVLAPGDRSTVTLDVQNFTGKPGAFNVRVETEGPLNLGEGSRSVQLNADAKTTLSFPLSAREGHSVAKVRVRVDGNGFKADRRYELPVRAAWPQVLRSQVRTLDPLAAVSLDNSLTDGLMSESVNARLLVSPLPPIPFASALQGALNYPYGCAEQTTSKGYAALILDQATSSMLGADGLDAKTRRERMEGAFGRLASMQVANGNFSMWGDDGYVNPWLTPYITEFLLDAKDAGFAVPDNVLQKALNRLSEDLLSGGNQFYGQEDREKLKFANQAYSGYVLARVNRAPLGTLRTLYDNERSKAVGGLSLVHLGVALSLQGDAKRGQAALAAAFAKSSSERPSYFGDYGSAIRDDALMIALTHENKLAKPAWDARAVDLGRGLDARRNAGWMWLSTQEQVAIARLGKALAANQKALVAGELVIGGNTEAIGERKLFGRNFSASELASGVRFTPQGQPPMFASIDVAGIPRSAPAPDNSVLGVERSYYGTDGKPWSPRPLKEGEALIVRVTVTADTTMPDALLTDLLPAGLEIENFNLGDAKQWADVVVDGITISDRGEAADTKHEEFRDDRYVAALKLSRGSKANVFYLVRAVTPGTYSVPPPLVEDMYRPQLRGVGRSNPTTITVVQP
;
A
#
# COMPACT_ATOMS: atom_id res chain seq x y z
N THR A 1 43.21 11.16 -16.58
CA THR A 1 43.14 11.06 -18.05
C THR A 1 41.95 11.86 -18.56
N PHE A 2 42.02 12.44 -19.75
CA PHE A 2 40.90 13.19 -20.34
C PHE A 2 40.35 12.39 -21.53
N ASN A 3 39.21 11.73 -21.35
CA ASN A 3 38.49 10.94 -22.38
C ASN A 3 37.01 11.37 -22.36
N ASP A 4 36.32 11.27 -23.49
CA ASP A 4 34.88 11.62 -23.64
C ASP A 4 34.46 12.99 -23.05
N ASN A 5 35.30 14.01 -23.25
CA ASN A 5 35.08 15.37 -22.73
C ASN A 5 34.87 15.44 -21.20
N ARG A 6 35.40 14.47 -20.43
CA ARG A 6 35.47 14.52 -18.96
C ARG A 6 36.91 14.38 -18.48
N TRP A 7 37.22 15.06 -17.38
CA TRP A 7 38.38 14.71 -16.57
C TRP A 7 38.04 13.43 -15.82
N ASP A 8 38.82 12.39 -16.06
CA ASP A 8 38.79 11.13 -15.32
C ASP A 8 40.07 11.02 -14.48
N TYR A 9 39.99 10.43 -13.29
CA TYR A 9 41.18 10.16 -12.50
C TYR A 9 41.65 8.73 -12.81
N ASP A 10 42.96 8.57 -12.98
CA ASP A 10 43.58 7.26 -13.12
C ASP A 10 44.55 7.12 -11.96
N PHE A 11 44.51 6.01 -11.22
CA PHE A 11 45.39 5.81 -10.07
C PHE A 11 46.19 4.51 -10.25
N THR A 12 47.50 4.60 -10.00
CA THR A 12 48.35 3.43 -9.92
C THR A 12 48.51 3.06 -8.45
N ARG A 13 47.98 1.91 -8.04
CA ARG A 13 48.18 1.39 -6.68
C ARG A 13 49.33 0.39 -6.69
N ARG A 14 50.37 0.67 -5.90
CA ARG A 14 51.47 -0.27 -5.63
C ARG A 14 51.53 -0.51 -4.12
N PHE A 15 51.62 -1.77 -3.73
CA PHE A 15 51.84 -2.15 -2.34
C PHE A 15 53.34 -2.35 -2.15
N GLU A 16 53.90 -1.66 -1.17
CA GLU A 16 55.28 -1.85 -0.74
C GLU A 16 55.27 -2.62 0.59
N ASN A 17 56.07 -3.68 0.67
CA ASN A 17 56.15 -4.47 1.89
C ASN A 17 56.98 -3.72 2.93
N LYS A 18 56.36 -3.31 4.04
CA LYS A 18 57.03 -2.49 5.07
C LYS A 18 57.83 -3.31 6.07
N GLU A 19 57.24 -4.38 6.59
CA GLU A 19 57.87 -5.27 7.55
C GLU A 19 57.29 -6.69 7.40
N THR A 20 58.13 -7.70 7.62
CA THR A 20 57.72 -9.11 7.66
C THR A 20 58.16 -9.70 9.00
N ARG A 21 57.26 -10.38 9.70
CA ARG A 21 57.57 -11.06 10.96
C ARG A 21 56.97 -12.47 10.98
N THR A 22 57.74 -13.43 11.48
CA THR A 22 57.26 -14.80 11.72
C THR A 22 56.79 -14.91 13.18
N VAL A 23 55.60 -15.45 13.38
CA VAL A 23 55.00 -15.68 14.71
C VAL A 23 54.52 -17.13 14.83
N ASP A 24 54.73 -17.75 15.99
CA ASP A 24 54.20 -19.08 16.31
C ASP A 24 52.84 -18.93 17.00
N ALA A 25 51.76 -19.24 16.29
CA ALA A 25 50.39 -19.00 16.74
C ALA A 25 49.82 -20.11 17.63
N GLY A 26 50.44 -21.30 17.68
CA GLY A 26 49.91 -22.44 18.46
C GLY A 26 48.39 -22.64 18.33
N SER A 27 47.69 -22.80 19.46
CA SER A 27 46.22 -22.94 19.53
C SER A 27 45.50 -21.72 20.14
N SER A 28 46.19 -20.60 20.32
CA SER A 28 45.68 -19.39 20.99
C SER A 28 45.91 -18.14 20.14
N ALA A 29 45.07 -17.11 20.30
CA ALA A 29 45.27 -15.85 19.59
C ALA A 29 46.62 -15.21 19.97
N VAL A 30 47.47 -14.93 18.97
CA VAL A 30 48.73 -14.22 19.14
C VAL A 30 48.56 -12.76 18.75
N ALA A 31 48.97 -11.86 19.65
CA ALA A 31 49.02 -10.44 19.38
C ALA A 31 50.33 -10.07 18.68
N PHE A 32 50.24 -9.16 17.71
CA PHE A 32 51.38 -8.56 17.04
C PHE A 32 51.10 -7.07 16.84
N ASP A 33 52.15 -6.28 16.71
CA ASP A 33 52.10 -4.86 16.43
C ASP A 33 53.10 -4.50 15.33
N PHE A 34 52.75 -3.48 14.56
CA PHE A 34 53.61 -2.87 13.56
C PHE A 34 53.53 -1.35 13.70
N PRO A 35 54.65 -0.62 13.61
CA PRO A 35 54.61 0.83 13.50
C PRO A 35 53.96 1.21 12.16
N VAL A 36 52.96 2.09 12.21
CA VAL A 36 52.24 2.59 11.03
C VAL A 36 52.35 4.11 10.96
N GLU A 37 52.45 4.62 9.75
CA GLU A 37 52.39 6.06 9.45
C GLU A 37 50.97 6.42 8.96
N TRP A 38 50.84 7.38 8.05
CA TRP A 38 49.55 7.78 7.48
C TRP A 38 49.33 7.14 6.11
N GLY A 39 48.14 6.61 5.84
CA GLY A 39 47.75 6.09 4.53
C GLY A 39 47.11 4.70 4.58
N GLU A 40 47.02 4.06 3.42
CA GLU A 40 46.47 2.71 3.29
C GLU A 40 47.54 1.65 3.55
N TYR A 41 47.21 0.72 4.43
CA TYR A 41 48.01 -0.44 4.79
C TYR A 41 47.23 -1.73 4.53
N ARG A 42 47.94 -2.86 4.54
CA ARG A 42 47.36 -4.19 4.53
C ARG A 42 48.26 -5.12 5.33
N VAL A 43 47.67 -5.92 6.21
CA VAL A 43 48.37 -7.04 6.85
C VAL A 43 48.07 -8.30 6.06
N ASP A 44 49.12 -9.00 5.63
CA ASP A 44 49.01 -10.32 5.01
C ASP A 44 49.54 -11.36 6.00
N VAL A 45 48.68 -12.27 6.45
CA VAL A 45 49.05 -13.41 7.31
C VAL A 45 49.05 -14.66 6.44
N PHE A 46 50.23 -15.22 6.22
CA PHE A 46 50.43 -16.43 5.44
C PHE A 46 50.67 -17.63 6.36
N ASP A 47 49.88 -18.69 6.18
CA ASP A 47 50.09 -19.97 6.84
C ASP A 47 50.82 -20.92 5.88
N PRO A 48 52.10 -21.27 6.15
CA PRO A 48 52.88 -22.13 5.27
C PRO A 48 52.41 -23.59 5.25
N SER A 49 51.62 -24.03 6.24
CA SER A 49 51.14 -25.42 6.33
C SER A 49 49.90 -25.68 5.47
N THR A 50 49.00 -24.69 5.39
CA THR A 50 47.77 -24.77 4.58
C THR A 50 47.89 -24.05 3.23
N GLY A 51 48.90 -23.18 3.07
CA GLY A 51 49.09 -22.34 1.89
C GLY A 51 48.10 -21.17 1.80
N LEU A 52 47.27 -20.95 2.82
CA LEU A 52 46.26 -19.89 2.84
C LEU A 52 46.88 -18.55 3.26
N THR A 53 46.38 -17.46 2.67
CA THR A 53 46.72 -16.09 3.06
C THR A 53 45.47 -15.35 3.49
N SER A 54 45.43 -14.88 4.74
CA SER A 54 44.44 -13.92 5.20
C SER A 54 44.96 -12.50 4.95
N ARG A 55 44.15 -11.64 4.35
CA ARG A 55 44.52 -10.25 4.04
C ARG A 55 43.56 -9.30 4.73
N TYR A 56 44.10 -8.40 5.55
CA TYR A 56 43.33 -7.39 6.27
C TYR A 56 43.77 -5.98 5.83
N PRO A 57 43.06 -5.33 4.90
CA PRO A 57 43.32 -3.94 4.56
C PRO A 57 42.85 -3.03 5.69
N PHE A 58 43.67 -2.06 6.06
CA PHE A 58 43.33 -1.05 7.05
C PHE A 58 43.94 0.29 6.68
N ARG A 59 43.43 1.39 7.22
CA ARG A 59 43.97 2.72 6.96
C ARG A 59 44.46 3.29 8.28
N ALA A 60 45.68 3.79 8.29
CA ALA A 60 46.19 4.56 9.40
C ALA A 60 45.94 6.04 9.09
N GLY A 61 44.97 6.65 9.77
CA GLY A 61 44.48 8.00 9.49
C GLY A 61 43.07 8.06 8.88
N TRP A 62 42.55 9.27 8.62
CA TRP A 62 41.17 9.50 8.17
C TRP A 62 41.00 9.54 6.64
N SER A 63 39.87 9.03 6.17
CA SER A 63 39.42 9.04 4.78
C SER A 63 37.99 9.58 4.71
N TRP A 64 37.85 10.82 4.25
CA TRP A 64 36.57 11.36 3.77
C TRP A 64 36.79 11.76 2.31
N GLY A 65 36.22 10.99 1.37
CA GLY A 65 36.32 11.22 -0.07
C GLY A 65 37.74 11.17 -0.63
N ASP A 66 38.24 9.97 -0.93
CA ASP A 66 39.57 9.73 -1.51
C ASP A 66 39.66 10.07 -3.02
N ASP A 67 38.76 10.93 -3.52
CA ASP A 67 38.64 11.31 -4.94
C ASP A 67 39.70 12.31 -5.42
N ASN A 68 40.64 12.72 -4.56
CA ASN A 68 41.68 13.70 -4.95
C ASN A 68 43.01 13.45 -4.22
N ARG A 69 43.85 12.59 -4.79
CA ARG A 69 45.27 12.50 -4.46
C ARG A 69 46.07 13.27 -5.53
N GLY A 70 46.59 14.45 -5.19
CA GLY A 70 47.55 15.20 -6.02
C GLY A 70 47.36 16.72 -5.98
N LEU A 71 48.31 17.44 -6.59
CA LEU A 71 48.20 18.87 -6.92
C LEU A 71 47.05 19.18 -7.90
N ASP A 72 46.43 18.15 -8.48
CA ASP A 72 45.27 18.21 -9.38
C ASP A 72 43.93 18.31 -8.62
N ALA A 73 43.85 19.21 -7.64
CA ALA A 73 42.56 19.63 -7.10
C ALA A 73 41.79 20.41 -8.18
N ARG A 74 40.46 20.28 -8.23
CA ARG A 74 39.66 21.19 -9.06
C ARG A 74 40.03 22.65 -8.70
N PRO A 75 40.25 23.54 -9.69
CA PRO A 75 40.78 24.88 -9.46
C PRO A 75 39.90 25.77 -8.57
N ASP A 76 38.67 25.35 -8.27
CA ASP A 76 37.64 26.01 -7.47
C ASP A 76 37.45 25.41 -6.06
N LYS A 77 38.24 24.42 -5.62
CA LYS A 77 38.05 23.76 -4.31
C LYS A 77 39.20 24.01 -3.32
N VAL A 78 38.88 24.42 -2.10
CA VAL A 78 39.81 24.48 -0.96
C VAL A 78 39.69 23.18 -0.16
N LYS A 79 40.81 22.53 0.15
CA LYS A 79 40.84 21.37 1.06
C LYS A 79 40.93 21.86 2.50
N LEU A 80 40.04 21.35 3.34
CA LEU A 80 40.03 21.59 4.78
C LEU A 80 40.32 20.29 5.52
N GLY A 81 41.22 20.34 6.50
CA GLY A 81 41.53 19.22 7.39
C GLY A 81 41.41 19.67 8.85
N LEU A 82 40.78 18.84 9.68
CA LEU A 82 40.61 19.08 11.11
C LEU A 82 41.67 18.31 11.91
N ASP A 83 42.16 18.89 13.00
CA ASP A 83 43.16 18.28 13.87
C ASP A 83 42.60 17.13 14.74
N LYS A 84 41.30 17.13 15.01
CA LYS A 84 40.60 16.13 15.82
C LYS A 84 39.38 15.56 15.10
N THR A 85 38.89 14.46 15.67
CA THR A 85 37.74 13.69 15.17
C THR A 85 36.42 14.06 15.83
N GLY A 86 36.49 14.94 16.82
CA GLY A 86 35.37 15.41 17.62
C GLY A 86 35.83 16.53 18.55
N TYR A 87 34.97 17.51 18.78
CA TYR A 87 35.26 18.68 19.61
C TYR A 87 34.23 18.85 20.73
N LYS A 88 34.63 19.51 21.81
CA LYS A 88 33.76 19.96 22.91
C LYS A 88 33.84 21.47 23.04
N ALA A 89 32.78 22.08 23.57
CA ALA A 89 32.85 23.47 24.00
C ALA A 89 34.07 23.69 24.92
N GLY A 90 34.87 24.73 24.62
CA GLY A 90 36.13 25.03 25.30
C GLY A 90 37.38 24.49 24.59
N ASP A 91 37.24 23.58 23.60
CA ASP A 91 38.36 23.20 22.75
C ASP A 91 38.82 24.37 21.86
N THR A 92 40.07 24.32 21.44
CA THR A 92 40.55 25.10 20.28
C THR A 92 40.68 24.16 19.10
N LEU A 93 39.89 24.39 18.07
CA LEU A 93 39.94 23.66 16.80
C LEU A 93 41.06 24.21 15.93
N GLU A 94 41.88 23.34 15.34
CA GLU A 94 42.87 23.73 14.34
C GLU A 94 42.46 23.18 12.96
N VAL A 95 42.22 24.09 12.02
CA VAL A 95 41.87 23.74 10.64
C VAL A 95 43.04 24.04 9.70
N THR A 96 43.47 23.01 8.98
CA THR A 96 44.44 23.12 7.89
C THR A 96 43.71 23.46 6.60
N VAL A 97 44.08 24.59 5.99
CA VAL A 97 43.52 25.13 4.76
C VAL A 97 44.55 24.96 3.64
N THR A 98 44.19 24.18 2.63
CA THR A 98 45.02 23.94 1.45
C THR A 98 44.26 24.39 0.20
N PRO A 99 44.39 25.68 -0.18
CA PRO A 99 43.76 26.22 -1.38
C PRO A 99 44.55 25.84 -2.65
N PRO A 100 43.92 25.89 -3.84
CA PRO A 100 44.60 25.58 -5.12
C PRO A 100 45.59 26.67 -5.53
N HIS A 101 45.47 27.87 -4.95
CA HIS A 101 46.38 28.99 -5.11
C HIS A 101 46.45 29.77 -3.80
N ALA A 102 47.59 30.42 -3.54
CA ALA A 102 47.71 31.32 -2.40
C ALA A 102 46.85 32.58 -2.62
N GLY A 103 46.22 33.08 -1.56
CA GLY A 103 45.33 34.23 -1.67
C GLY A 103 44.73 34.67 -0.34
N LYS A 104 44.17 35.89 -0.32
CA LYS A 104 43.34 36.35 0.80
C LYS A 104 42.02 35.59 0.80
N GLY A 105 41.46 35.36 1.97
CA GLY A 105 40.25 34.59 2.13
C GLY A 105 39.52 34.88 3.42
N ILE A 106 38.41 34.18 3.61
CA ILE A 106 37.59 34.24 4.82
C ILE A 106 37.32 32.80 5.26
N LEU A 107 37.52 32.55 6.54
CA LEU A 107 37.16 31.32 7.23
C LEU A 107 35.92 31.58 8.08
N MET A 108 34.89 30.77 7.91
CA MET A 108 33.59 30.93 8.54
C MET A 108 33.20 29.65 9.25
N VAL A 109 32.47 29.78 10.36
CA VAL A 109 31.78 28.66 11.00
C VAL A 109 30.29 28.90 10.90
N GLU A 110 29.58 27.96 10.29
CA GLU A 110 28.20 28.13 9.84
C GLU A 110 27.32 26.96 10.31
N THR A 111 26.06 27.28 10.61
CA THR A 111 24.98 26.32 10.93
C THR A 111 23.73 26.62 10.09
N ASP A 112 22.59 26.87 10.71
CA ASP A 112 21.48 27.71 10.24
C ASP A 112 21.75 29.22 10.37
N ARG A 113 22.87 29.60 10.99
CA ARG A 113 23.34 30.99 11.16
C ARG A 113 24.87 31.03 11.16
N MET A 114 25.44 32.23 11.02
CA MET A 114 26.87 32.44 11.18
C MET A 114 27.27 32.42 12.65
N LEU A 115 28.32 31.68 13.02
CA LEU A 115 28.84 31.58 14.39
C LEU A 115 30.21 32.26 14.56
N TYR A 116 31.05 32.22 13.52
CA TYR A 116 32.40 32.77 13.57
C TYR A 116 32.85 33.20 12.18
N VAL A 117 33.65 34.26 12.11
CA VAL A 117 34.29 34.72 10.88
C VAL A 117 35.71 35.19 11.19
N GLN A 118 36.66 34.84 10.32
CA GLN A 118 38.04 35.25 10.41
C GLN A 118 38.62 35.49 9.01
N ASP A 119 39.23 36.66 8.83
CA ASP A 119 40.04 36.93 7.64
C ASP A 119 41.32 36.09 7.69
N ILE A 120 41.66 35.48 6.55
CA ILE A 120 42.82 34.61 6.41
C ILE A 120 43.68 35.01 5.20
N GLU A 121 44.98 34.78 5.30
CA GLU A 121 45.87 34.74 4.14
C GLU A 121 46.33 33.30 3.97
N ALA A 122 45.73 32.60 3.01
CA ALA A 122 45.85 31.16 2.88
C ALA A 122 46.90 30.79 1.82
N LYS A 123 47.83 29.92 2.21
CA LYS A 123 48.79 29.21 1.36
C LYS A 123 48.55 27.70 1.53
N PRO A 124 48.93 26.84 0.57
CA PRO A 124 48.84 25.38 0.75
C PRO A 124 49.40 24.93 2.10
N GLY A 125 48.56 24.31 2.95
CA GLY A 125 48.94 23.82 4.28
C GLY A 125 48.88 24.85 5.42
N SER A 126 48.27 26.02 5.23
CA SER A 126 48.15 27.02 6.32
C SER A 126 47.20 26.53 7.41
N THR A 127 47.55 26.72 8.69
CA THR A 127 46.69 26.33 9.82
C THR A 127 46.11 27.54 10.55
N PHE A 128 44.84 27.44 10.95
CA PHE A 128 44.13 28.48 11.67
C PHE A 128 43.43 27.89 12.89
N LYS A 129 43.43 28.63 14.00
CA LYS A 129 42.84 28.21 15.27
C LYS A 129 41.52 28.93 15.53
N ILE A 130 40.47 28.17 15.82
CA ILE A 130 39.12 28.66 16.10
C ILE A 130 38.67 28.17 17.49
N PRO A 131 38.24 29.05 18.40
CA PRO A 131 37.70 28.61 19.68
C PRO A 131 36.32 27.96 19.49
N VAL A 132 36.14 26.75 20.02
CA VAL A 132 34.87 26.03 20.00
C VAL A 132 34.02 26.53 21.18
N THR A 133 32.90 27.19 20.88
CA THR A 133 32.02 27.79 21.91
C THR A 133 30.84 26.89 22.26
N ALA A 134 30.09 27.24 23.30
CA ALA A 134 28.87 26.50 23.69
C ALA A 134 27.79 26.51 22.58
N ASP A 135 27.78 27.50 21.70
CA ASP A 135 26.87 27.58 20.55
C ASP A 135 27.08 26.46 19.52
N TRP A 136 28.23 25.78 19.59
CA TRP A 136 28.58 24.67 18.71
C TRP A 136 28.00 23.34 19.21
N GLU A 137 27.29 23.32 20.36
CA GLU A 137 26.67 22.11 20.94
C GLU A 137 25.43 21.62 20.13
N ARG A 138 25.64 21.39 18.83
CA ARG A 138 24.69 20.98 17.79
C ARG A 138 25.41 20.10 16.76
N HIS A 139 24.73 19.67 15.69
CA HIS A 139 25.25 18.64 14.76
C HIS A 139 25.27 19.08 13.28
N ASP A 140 24.93 20.33 13.01
CA ASP A 140 24.94 21.03 11.73
C ASP A 140 26.06 22.09 11.66
N VAL A 141 27.14 21.92 12.42
CA VAL A 141 28.28 22.87 12.40
C VAL A 141 29.21 22.55 11.24
N TYR A 142 29.51 23.55 10.42
CA TYR A 142 30.44 23.46 9.30
C TYR A 142 31.46 24.58 9.34
N ILE A 143 32.67 24.29 8.87
CA ILE A 143 33.66 25.31 8.53
C ILE A 143 33.64 25.50 7.02
N THR A 144 33.47 26.75 6.59
CA THR A 144 33.53 27.15 5.19
C THR A 144 34.73 28.09 4.99
N ALA A 145 35.58 27.77 4.01
CA ALA A 145 36.69 28.63 3.61
C ALA A 145 36.46 29.15 2.20
N LEU A 146 36.54 30.46 2.04
CA LEU A 146 36.56 31.15 0.75
C LEU A 146 37.98 31.70 0.54
N VAL A 147 38.65 31.34 -0.54
CA VAL A 147 39.97 31.88 -0.89
C VAL A 147 39.91 32.52 -2.26
N PHE A 148 40.43 33.74 -2.37
CA PHE A 148 40.34 34.58 -3.55
C PHE A 148 41.70 34.78 -4.19
N ARG A 149 41.76 34.63 -5.52
CA ARG A 149 42.89 35.03 -6.36
C ARG A 149 42.57 36.33 -7.08
N GLY A 150 43.47 37.31 -6.98
CA GLY A 150 43.39 38.51 -7.80
C GLY A 150 43.57 38.21 -9.30
N GLY A 151 42.90 38.98 -10.16
CA GLY A 151 43.12 38.90 -11.60
C GLY A 151 44.42 39.61 -12.03
N SER A 152 44.95 39.23 -13.19
CA SER A 152 46.08 39.88 -13.86
C SER A 152 45.80 39.98 -15.35
N ALA A 153 45.54 41.21 -15.84
CA ALA A 153 45.35 41.47 -17.26
C ALA A 153 46.57 41.11 -18.14
N PRO A 154 47.83 41.40 -17.74
CA PRO A 154 49.02 40.99 -18.50
C PRO A 154 49.17 39.46 -18.60
N SER A 155 48.75 38.72 -17.58
CA SER A 155 48.87 37.25 -17.51
C SER A 155 47.62 36.52 -17.97
N LYS A 156 46.57 37.24 -18.43
CA LYS A 156 45.24 36.70 -18.77
C LYS A 156 44.61 35.84 -17.66
N ILE A 157 44.89 36.17 -16.39
CA ILE A 157 44.33 35.46 -15.23
C ILE A 157 43.09 36.21 -14.78
N THR A 158 41.92 35.58 -14.83
CA THR A 158 40.69 36.13 -14.24
C THR A 158 40.69 35.97 -12.71
N PRO A 159 40.03 36.89 -11.98
CA PRO A 159 39.78 36.70 -10.56
C PRO A 159 39.02 35.40 -10.33
N ALA A 160 39.48 34.59 -9.38
CA ALA A 160 38.90 33.28 -9.10
C ALA A 160 38.61 33.13 -7.61
N ARG A 161 37.62 32.30 -7.28
CA ARG A 161 37.19 31.99 -5.92
C ARG A 161 37.19 30.49 -5.72
N ALA A 162 37.92 30.03 -4.71
CA ALA A 162 37.89 28.63 -4.27
C ALA A 162 37.07 28.49 -2.98
N VAL A 163 36.28 27.41 -2.88
CA VAL A 163 35.43 27.09 -1.72
C VAL A 163 35.84 25.77 -1.09
N GLY A 164 35.95 25.72 0.23
CA GLY A 164 36.08 24.49 1.01
C GLY A 164 35.00 24.43 2.07
N VAL A 165 34.40 23.26 2.28
CA VAL A 165 33.41 23.04 3.34
C VAL A 165 33.77 21.75 4.05
N VAL A 166 33.78 21.75 5.38
CA VAL A 166 33.98 20.55 6.21
C VAL A 166 33.02 20.55 7.40
N HIS A 167 32.41 19.41 7.69
CA HIS A 167 31.58 19.22 8.89
C HIS A 167 32.47 19.17 10.14
N VAL A 168 32.04 19.84 11.19
CA VAL A 168 32.69 19.78 12.51
C VAL A 168 31.92 18.79 13.40
N PRO A 169 32.45 17.59 13.65
CA PRO A 169 31.83 16.65 14.57
C PRO A 169 31.99 17.12 16.02
N MET A 170 30.89 17.11 16.78
CA MET A 170 30.92 17.33 18.22
C MET A 170 31.08 15.99 18.96
N ASP A 171 31.89 15.94 20.02
CA ASP A 171 32.05 14.74 20.82
C ASP A 171 30.78 14.44 21.63
N ARG A 172 30.18 13.28 21.36
CA ARG A 172 28.97 12.78 22.01
C ARG A 172 29.19 11.46 22.74
N LYS A 173 30.44 11.00 22.92
CA LYS A 173 30.73 9.71 23.58
C LYS A 173 30.12 9.60 24.98
N GLY A 174 30.06 10.71 25.73
CA GLY A 174 29.43 10.76 27.06
C GLY A 174 27.90 10.62 27.06
N ARG A 175 27.27 10.74 25.88
CA ARG A 175 25.82 10.56 25.67
C ARG A 175 25.46 9.16 25.17
N THR A 176 26.42 8.23 25.19
CA THR A 176 26.20 6.82 24.90
C THR A 176 26.15 6.01 26.18
N VAL A 177 25.18 5.12 26.31
CA VAL A 177 24.99 4.25 27.47
C VAL A 177 25.30 2.80 27.10
N ALA A 178 26.12 2.15 27.91
CA ALA A 178 26.32 0.71 27.80
C ALA A 178 25.08 -0.05 28.31
N VAL A 179 24.46 -0.85 27.44
CA VAL A 179 23.25 -1.62 27.76
C VAL A 179 23.59 -3.10 27.89
N GLY A 180 23.34 -3.66 29.08
CA GLY A 180 23.29 -5.09 29.31
C GLY A 180 21.90 -5.64 28.99
N LEU A 181 21.84 -6.74 28.25
CA LEU A 181 20.58 -7.40 27.88
C LEU A 181 20.73 -8.91 28.11
N ALA A 182 19.82 -9.48 28.88
CA ALA A 182 19.78 -10.91 29.19
C ALA A 182 18.40 -11.48 28.86
N ALA A 183 18.41 -12.54 28.07
CA ALA A 183 17.26 -13.37 27.71
C ALA A 183 17.73 -14.84 27.63
N PRO A 184 16.86 -15.85 27.81
CA PRO A 184 17.25 -17.24 27.66
C PRO A 184 17.72 -17.53 26.22
N LYS A 185 18.78 -18.34 26.06
CA LYS A 185 19.25 -18.76 24.72
C LYS A 185 18.21 -19.59 23.98
N GLN A 186 17.41 -20.36 24.71
CA GLN A 186 16.36 -21.21 24.16
C GLN A 186 15.14 -21.22 25.09
N MET A 187 13.94 -21.26 24.51
CA MET A 187 12.68 -21.40 25.23
C MET A 187 11.66 -22.23 24.43
N ARG A 188 10.54 -22.57 25.06
CA ARG A 188 9.38 -23.19 24.40
C ARG A 188 8.40 -22.10 23.93
N PRO A 189 7.63 -22.36 22.86
CA PRO A 189 6.51 -21.49 22.48
C PRO A 189 5.43 -21.44 23.58
N GLU A 190 4.51 -20.49 23.45
CA GLU A 190 3.37 -20.30 24.39
C GLU A 190 3.81 -20.06 25.85
N GLN A 191 4.97 -19.45 26.03
CA GLN A 191 5.53 -19.05 27.33
C GLN A 191 5.90 -17.57 27.34
N ASP A 192 5.97 -16.99 28.54
CA ASP A 192 6.49 -15.65 28.73
C ASP A 192 8.02 -15.67 28.57
N LEU A 193 8.56 -14.91 27.61
CA LEU A 193 9.98 -14.64 27.45
C LEU A 193 10.43 -13.64 28.52
N PRO A 194 11.27 -14.04 29.50
CA PRO A 194 11.80 -13.11 30.48
C PRO A 194 12.99 -12.35 29.89
N VAL A 195 12.91 -11.02 29.90
CA VAL A 195 13.98 -10.12 29.45
C VAL A 195 14.43 -9.24 30.61
N THR A 196 15.73 -9.21 30.89
CA THR A 196 16.32 -8.30 31.86
C THR A 196 17.24 -7.32 31.16
N VAL A 197 17.01 -6.03 31.38
CA VAL A 197 17.84 -4.95 30.86
C VAL A 197 18.57 -4.29 32.03
N SER A 198 19.85 -3.93 31.82
CA SER A 198 20.68 -3.23 32.80
C SER A 198 21.42 -2.07 32.14
N ALA A 199 21.29 -0.88 32.71
CA ALA A 199 22.01 0.33 32.33
C ALA A 199 22.49 1.08 33.60
N PRO A 200 23.53 0.58 34.29
CA PRO A 200 23.96 1.12 35.59
C PRO A 200 24.36 2.61 35.55
N GLN A 201 24.80 3.11 34.41
CA GLN A 201 25.16 4.53 34.19
C GLN A 201 23.95 5.48 34.34
N LEU A 202 22.73 4.94 34.28
CA LEU A 202 21.48 5.68 34.45
C LEU A 202 20.84 5.46 35.83
N ALA A 203 21.53 4.82 36.77
CA ALA A 203 21.03 4.64 38.12
C ALA A 203 20.67 5.99 38.76
N GLY A 204 19.47 6.07 39.37
CA GLY A 204 18.93 7.30 39.96
C GLY A 204 18.44 8.36 38.96
N LYS A 205 18.58 8.16 37.65
CA LYS A 205 18.05 9.08 36.62
C LYS A 205 16.68 8.63 36.13
N MET A 206 15.88 9.56 35.61
CA MET A 206 14.66 9.22 34.89
C MET A 206 15.04 8.67 33.51
N ALA A 207 14.99 7.34 33.37
CA ALA A 207 15.36 6.65 32.16
C ALA A 207 14.36 5.54 31.83
N HIS A 208 14.22 5.26 30.54
CA HIS A 208 13.27 4.30 30.02
C HIS A 208 13.97 3.31 29.08
N VAL A 209 13.38 2.14 28.93
CA VAL A 209 13.74 1.15 27.93
C VAL A 209 12.51 0.71 27.16
N THR A 210 12.69 0.50 25.86
CA THR A 210 11.75 -0.27 25.05
C THR A 210 12.40 -1.56 24.62
N VAL A 211 11.70 -2.68 24.79
CA VAL A 211 12.14 -4.01 24.33
C VAL A 211 11.22 -4.48 23.21
N SER A 212 11.82 -4.93 22.11
CA SER A 212 11.13 -5.67 21.07
C SER A 212 11.70 -7.08 20.91
N ALA A 213 10.87 -8.04 20.52
CA ALA A 213 11.29 -9.38 20.12
C ALA A 213 10.64 -9.70 18.78
N VAL A 214 11.47 -9.74 17.73
CA VAL A 214 11.02 -9.88 16.34
C VAL A 214 11.67 -11.10 15.71
N ASP A 215 10.89 -11.87 14.94
CA ASP A 215 11.42 -12.99 14.16
C ASP A 215 12.55 -12.55 13.21
N VAL A 216 13.70 -13.22 13.30
CA VAL A 216 14.86 -13.02 12.43
C VAL A 216 14.50 -13.28 10.95
N GLY A 217 13.56 -14.19 10.68
CA GLY A 217 13.05 -14.41 9.33
C GLY A 217 12.47 -13.15 8.70
N ILE A 218 11.71 -12.36 9.46
CA ILE A 218 11.14 -11.08 9.02
C ILE A 218 12.25 -10.03 8.83
N LEU A 219 13.17 -9.95 9.79
CA LEU A 219 14.25 -8.96 9.79
C LEU A 219 15.22 -9.18 8.62
N ASN A 220 15.46 -10.43 8.22
CA ASN A 220 16.38 -10.77 7.13
C ASN A 220 15.87 -10.38 5.74
N ILE A 221 14.55 -10.26 5.55
CA ILE A 221 13.96 -9.81 4.27
C ILE A 221 14.48 -8.42 3.90
N THR A 222 14.57 -7.53 4.87
CA THR A 222 14.98 -6.12 4.67
C THR A 222 16.34 -5.80 5.28
N ARG A 223 16.98 -6.77 5.95
CA ARG A 223 18.18 -6.59 6.77
C ARG A 223 18.02 -5.47 7.80
N PHE A 224 16.85 -5.40 8.44
CA PHE A 224 16.50 -4.30 9.33
C PHE A 224 17.47 -4.22 10.53
N PRO A 225 18.15 -3.08 10.76
CA PRO A 225 19.12 -2.93 11.85
C PRO A 225 18.44 -2.73 13.21
N VAL A 226 19.18 -2.94 14.30
CA VAL A 226 18.72 -2.55 15.64
C VAL A 226 18.64 -1.01 15.71
N PRO A 227 17.47 -0.43 16.04
CA PRO A 227 17.29 1.01 16.13
C PRO A 227 18.34 1.69 17.01
N ASP A 228 18.83 2.84 16.55
CA ASP A 228 19.92 3.58 17.20
C ASP A 228 19.57 5.05 17.36
N ALA A 229 19.07 5.41 18.54
CA ALA A 229 18.72 6.80 18.83
C ALA A 229 19.96 7.71 18.85
N GLY A 230 21.10 7.22 19.32
CA GLY A 230 22.34 7.99 19.34
C GLY A 230 22.82 8.33 17.92
N ALA A 231 22.88 7.34 17.04
CA ALA A 231 23.21 7.55 15.64
C ALA A 231 22.20 8.47 14.94
N HIS A 232 20.91 8.39 15.29
CA HIS A 232 19.88 9.27 14.71
C HIS A 232 20.00 10.72 15.17
N PHE A 233 20.08 10.97 16.48
CA PHE A 233 20.08 12.32 17.04
C PHE A 233 21.42 13.04 16.83
N PHE A 234 22.53 12.30 16.87
CA PHE A 234 23.88 12.83 16.73
C PHE A 234 24.45 12.75 15.30
N ALA A 235 23.64 12.32 14.33
CA ALA A 235 24.01 12.35 12.92
C ALA A 235 24.36 13.76 12.44
N GLN A 236 25.28 13.83 11.47
CA GLN A 236 25.54 15.03 10.68
C GLN A 236 24.23 15.55 10.09
N ARG A 237 23.98 16.84 10.26
CA ARG A 237 22.82 17.55 9.70
C ARG A 237 23.25 18.38 8.50
N ARG A 238 22.32 18.66 7.58
CA ARG A 238 22.61 19.49 6.39
C ARG A 238 23.13 20.88 6.79
N LEU A 239 24.01 21.46 5.98
CA LEU A 239 24.36 22.88 6.09
C LEU A 239 23.09 23.71 5.87
N GLY A 240 22.79 24.61 6.81
CA GLY A 240 21.55 25.40 6.83
C GLY A 240 21.64 26.75 6.12
N ILE A 241 22.79 27.08 5.52
CA ILE A 241 23.04 28.33 4.80
C ILE A 241 23.06 28.08 3.30
N ASP A 242 22.37 28.94 2.56
CA ASP A 242 22.50 29.06 1.10
C ASP A 242 23.41 30.26 0.78
N ALA A 243 24.54 30.00 0.10
CA ALA A 243 25.51 31.03 -0.28
C ALA A 243 25.38 31.37 -1.77
N TYR A 244 25.37 32.68 -2.09
CA TYR A 244 25.27 33.19 -3.45
C TYR A 244 26.47 34.09 -3.78
N ASP A 245 27.14 33.83 -4.91
CA ASP A 245 28.19 34.70 -5.43
C ASP A 245 28.15 34.79 -6.97
N ILE A 246 28.87 35.77 -7.52
CA ILE A 246 28.94 36.03 -8.97
C ILE A 246 30.25 35.56 -9.60
N TYR A 247 31.18 34.94 -8.84
CA TYR A 247 32.49 34.56 -9.37
C TYR A 247 32.39 33.47 -10.45
N SER A 248 31.35 32.64 -10.40
CA SER A 248 31.03 31.66 -11.43
C SER A 248 30.52 32.27 -12.75
N ARG A 249 30.18 33.56 -12.76
CA ARG A 249 29.78 34.32 -13.97
C ARG A 249 30.94 35.09 -14.61
N VAL A 250 32.12 35.09 -13.98
CA VAL A 250 33.33 35.68 -14.57
C VAL A 250 33.85 34.72 -15.63
N ILE A 251 33.62 35.05 -16.90
CA ILE A 251 34.03 34.25 -18.05
C ILE A 251 35.56 34.23 -18.13
N GLU A 252 36.18 33.05 -17.97
CA GLU A 252 37.60 32.86 -18.25
C GLU A 252 37.88 33.00 -19.76
N SER A 253 39.04 33.51 -20.16
CA SER A 253 39.40 33.67 -21.58
C SER A 253 39.89 32.35 -22.23
N PHE A 254 39.17 31.25 -22.01
CA PHE A 254 39.36 29.97 -22.69
C PHE A 254 38.23 29.73 -23.70
N ASP A 255 38.50 29.00 -24.79
CA ASP A 255 37.49 28.63 -25.78
C ASP A 255 36.33 27.87 -25.12
N GLY A 256 35.13 28.44 -25.24
CA GLY A 256 33.95 28.05 -24.46
C GLY A 256 33.37 26.70 -24.86
N GLY A 257 33.22 25.81 -23.88
CA GLY A 257 32.36 24.64 -24.00
C GLY A 257 30.89 25.02 -23.73
N SER A 258 30.00 24.58 -24.61
CA SER A 258 28.54 24.70 -24.47
C SER A 258 28.04 24.00 -23.20
N GLY A 259 27.27 24.73 -22.38
CA GLY A 259 26.72 24.22 -21.12
C GLY A 259 25.69 23.09 -21.32
N LYS A 260 25.74 22.09 -20.43
CA LYS A 260 24.71 21.06 -20.29
C LYS A 260 24.06 21.13 -18.91
N LEU A 261 22.74 20.91 -18.91
CA LEU A 261 21.92 20.73 -17.72
C LEU A 261 22.46 19.59 -16.84
N LYS A 262 22.61 19.86 -15.54
CA LYS A 262 22.87 18.85 -14.52
C LYS A 262 21.53 18.37 -13.96
N PHE A 263 21.20 17.11 -14.17
CA PHE A 263 20.25 16.39 -13.32
C PHE A 263 21.07 15.68 -12.24
N GLY A 264 21.04 16.26 -11.04
CA GLY A 264 21.52 15.61 -9.82
C GLY A 264 20.30 15.17 -9.02
N GLY A 265 20.13 13.87 -8.90
CA GLY A 265 19.14 13.25 -8.04
C GLY A 265 19.63 11.84 -7.77
N ASP A 266 20.37 11.66 -6.67
CA ASP A 266 20.42 10.35 -6.04
C ASP A 266 18.96 10.03 -5.68
N MET A 267 18.34 9.15 -6.46
CA MET A 267 17.12 8.52 -5.99
C MET A 267 17.51 7.76 -4.73
N ALA A 268 17.05 8.25 -3.58
CA ALA A 268 16.78 7.35 -2.48
C ALA A 268 16.01 6.17 -3.07
N LEU A 269 16.47 4.95 -2.81
CA LEU A 269 15.71 3.73 -3.08
C LEU A 269 14.26 4.03 -2.72
N GLN A 270 13.36 4.00 -3.72
CA GLN A 270 11.94 4.13 -3.47
C GLN A 270 11.61 3.15 -2.34
N ALA A 271 10.95 3.65 -1.29
CA ALA A 271 10.42 2.78 -0.27
C ALA A 271 9.56 1.74 -1.00
N LEU A 272 9.93 0.46 -0.87
CA LEU A 272 9.15 -0.65 -1.42
C LEU A 272 7.69 -0.42 -1.02
N PRO A 273 6.73 -0.39 -1.97
CA PRO A 273 5.33 -0.37 -1.62
C PRO A 273 5.05 -1.59 -0.73
N GLN A 274 4.81 -1.36 0.55
CA GLN A 274 4.37 -2.39 1.49
C GLN A 274 2.94 -2.77 1.11
N ALA A 275 2.82 -3.64 0.11
CA ALA A 275 1.55 -4.28 -0.22
C ALA A 275 1.14 -5.15 0.97
N LYS A 276 0.13 -4.67 1.73
CA LYS A 276 -0.51 -5.48 2.77
C LYS A 276 -1.11 -6.71 2.09
N ARG A 277 -0.56 -7.89 2.41
CA ARG A 277 -1.06 -9.21 1.99
C ARG A 277 -2.49 -9.42 2.52
N PRO A 278 -3.50 -9.66 1.66
CA PRO A 278 -4.74 -10.27 2.08
C PRO A 278 -4.57 -11.79 2.12
N THR A 279 -4.58 -12.34 3.33
CA THR A 279 -4.90 -13.73 3.72
C THR A 279 -4.07 -14.89 3.15
N ALA A 280 -2.94 -15.16 3.82
CA ALA A 280 -2.86 -16.23 4.82
C ALA A 280 -2.29 -15.59 6.10
N ARG A 281 -2.90 -15.84 7.28
CA ARG A 281 -2.32 -15.37 8.55
C ARG A 281 -1.06 -16.19 8.85
N VAL A 282 0.07 -15.85 8.21
CA VAL A 282 1.37 -16.24 8.74
C VAL A 282 1.51 -15.49 10.05
N GLN A 283 1.54 -16.22 11.16
CA GLN A 283 1.69 -15.63 12.48
C GLN A 283 3.08 -15.00 12.57
N THR A 284 3.15 -13.70 12.30
CA THR A 284 4.36 -12.91 12.43
C THR A 284 4.55 -12.58 13.90
N VAL A 285 5.74 -12.85 14.43
CA VAL A 285 6.07 -12.49 15.81
C VAL A 285 6.80 -11.17 15.81
N ASP A 286 6.08 -10.14 16.23
CA ASP A 286 6.59 -8.80 16.55
C ASP A 286 5.99 -8.39 17.90
N LEU A 287 6.77 -8.58 18.96
CA LEU A 287 6.36 -8.26 20.32
C LEU A 287 7.02 -6.97 20.75
N PHE A 288 6.26 -6.03 21.29
CA PHE A 288 6.76 -4.74 21.78
C PHE A 288 6.28 -4.48 23.20
N SER A 289 7.20 -4.10 24.09
CA SER A 289 6.87 -3.83 25.50
C SER A 289 6.21 -2.47 25.72
N GLY A 290 6.36 -1.52 24.79
CA GLY A 290 6.20 -0.11 25.11
C GLY A 290 7.34 0.43 26.00
N PRO A 291 7.30 1.71 26.39
CA PRO A 291 8.29 2.29 27.28
C PRO A 291 8.12 1.76 28.72
N VAL A 292 9.20 1.23 29.28
CA VAL A 292 9.29 0.76 30.66
C VAL A 292 10.33 1.58 31.39
N GLN A 293 9.96 2.19 32.52
CA GLN A 293 10.89 2.96 33.34
C GLN A 293 11.92 2.04 34.02
N LEU A 294 13.19 2.45 34.02
CA LEU A 294 14.24 1.76 34.76
C LEU A 294 14.09 1.98 36.28
N ASP A 295 14.46 0.97 37.07
CA ASP A 295 14.48 1.08 38.53
C ASP A 295 15.63 1.97 39.03
N ALA A 296 15.69 2.23 40.34
CA ALA A 296 16.72 3.06 40.96
C ALA A 296 18.16 2.58 40.71
N LYS A 297 18.36 1.30 40.34
CA LYS A 297 19.66 0.70 40.00
C LYS A 297 19.91 0.67 38.49
N GLY A 298 19.02 1.24 37.68
CA GLY A 298 19.10 1.25 36.21
C GLY A 298 18.69 -0.06 35.55
N ASN A 299 17.85 -0.89 36.20
CA ASN A 299 17.42 -2.17 35.63
C ASN A 299 15.92 -2.20 35.31
N ALA A 300 15.53 -3.07 34.38
CA ALA A 300 14.14 -3.40 34.10
C ALA A 300 13.97 -4.90 33.84
N ARG A 301 12.83 -5.45 34.27
CA ARG A 301 12.43 -6.84 34.00
C ARG A 301 11.12 -6.83 33.22
N ILE A 302 11.16 -7.33 32.00
CA ILE A 302 10.06 -7.34 31.05
C ILE A 302 9.68 -8.79 30.75
N ARG A 303 8.38 -9.07 30.57
CA ARG A 303 7.87 -10.36 30.10
C ARG A 303 7.13 -10.15 28.80
N LEU A 304 7.56 -10.86 27.75
CA LEU A 304 6.92 -10.81 26.43
C LEU A 304 6.20 -12.14 26.18
N LYS A 305 4.91 -12.11 25.86
CA LYS A 305 4.10 -13.32 25.61
C LYS A 305 4.45 -13.88 24.24
N VAL A 306 5.26 -14.93 24.19
CA VAL A 306 5.63 -15.58 22.93
C VAL A 306 4.48 -16.49 22.51
N PRO A 307 3.90 -16.31 21.31
CA PRO A 307 2.82 -17.17 20.83
C PRO A 307 3.35 -18.55 20.43
N ASP A 308 2.51 -19.32 19.75
CA ASP A 308 2.91 -20.55 19.08
C ASP A 308 3.85 -20.26 17.90
N PHE A 309 5.16 -20.19 18.18
CA PHE A 309 6.19 -19.81 17.22
C PHE A 309 7.40 -20.75 17.32
N ASN A 310 7.92 -21.19 16.18
CA ASN A 310 9.17 -21.93 16.07
C ASN A 310 10.15 -21.13 15.20
N GLY A 311 11.28 -20.71 15.75
CA GLY A 311 12.24 -19.88 15.04
C GLY A 311 13.18 -19.14 15.99
N THR A 312 13.80 -18.06 15.50
CA THR A 312 14.75 -17.25 16.27
C THR A 312 14.18 -15.85 16.45
N LEU A 313 14.04 -15.41 17.70
CA LEU A 313 13.66 -14.03 18.02
C LEU A 313 14.91 -13.19 18.28
N ARG A 314 15.05 -12.08 17.56
CA ARG A 314 16.01 -11.03 17.94
C ARG A 314 15.36 -10.13 18.97
N VAL A 315 15.80 -10.25 20.21
CA VAL A 315 15.39 -9.40 21.33
C VAL A 315 16.25 -8.16 21.31
N SER A 316 15.66 -7.00 21.04
CA SER A 316 16.34 -5.71 20.95
C SER A 316 15.88 -4.79 22.08
N ALA A 317 16.81 -4.08 22.69
CA ALA A 317 16.55 -3.08 23.71
C ALA A 317 17.09 -1.72 23.25
N LEU A 318 16.26 -0.68 23.35
CA LEU A 318 16.63 0.71 23.19
C LEU A 318 16.41 1.41 24.53
N VAL A 319 17.49 1.93 25.12
CA VAL A 319 17.50 2.66 26.39
C VAL A 319 17.68 4.14 26.10
N TYR A 320 16.90 4.98 26.77
CA TYR A 320 16.98 6.43 26.63
C TYR A 320 16.69 7.15 27.95
N SER A 321 17.33 8.31 28.09
CA SER A 321 17.09 9.31 29.13
C SER A 321 16.97 10.68 28.46
N ASP A 322 17.11 11.78 29.21
CA ASP A 322 17.03 13.13 28.64
C ASP A 322 18.09 13.38 27.55
N ASP A 323 19.34 12.94 27.76
CA ASP A 323 20.45 13.22 26.84
C ASP A 323 21.35 12.00 26.54
N GLN A 324 21.10 10.83 27.14
CA GLN A 324 21.90 9.63 26.91
C GLN A 324 21.07 8.48 26.31
N TYR A 325 21.66 7.79 25.32
CA TYR A 325 21.02 6.72 24.56
C TYR A 325 21.91 5.47 24.51
N GLY A 326 21.29 4.30 24.49
CA GLY A 326 22.01 3.03 24.37
C GLY A 326 21.16 1.97 23.68
N LYS A 327 21.81 0.99 23.07
CA LYS A 327 21.12 -0.14 22.45
C LYS A 327 21.88 -1.45 22.67
N ARG A 328 21.16 -2.56 22.67
CA ARG A 328 21.72 -3.91 22.66
C ARG A 328 20.70 -4.88 22.10
N ASP A 329 21.16 -5.95 21.48
CA ASP A 329 20.34 -7.08 21.08
C ASP A 329 20.99 -8.42 21.44
N VAL A 330 20.14 -9.44 21.55
CA VAL A 330 20.48 -10.85 21.73
C VAL A 330 19.47 -11.73 20.99
N GLU A 331 19.81 -12.99 20.74
CA GLU A 331 18.90 -13.94 20.11
C GLU A 331 18.40 -14.99 21.10
N THR A 332 17.12 -15.35 20.96
CA THR A 332 16.47 -16.45 21.67
C THR A 332 15.84 -17.42 20.67
N ILE A 333 16.23 -18.69 20.74
CA ILE A 333 15.64 -19.76 19.92
C ILE A 333 14.36 -20.24 20.58
N VAL A 334 13.23 -20.18 19.88
CA VAL A 334 11.95 -20.73 20.32
C VAL A 334 11.72 -22.05 19.60
N ARG A 335 11.56 -23.15 20.36
CA ARG A 335 11.45 -24.50 19.78
C ARG A 335 10.48 -25.38 20.56
N ALA A 336 9.46 -25.89 19.87
CA ALA A 336 8.56 -26.91 20.40
C ALA A 336 9.24 -28.30 20.49
N PRO A 337 8.84 -29.16 21.45
CA PRO A 337 9.33 -30.55 21.54
C PRO A 337 8.98 -31.42 20.31
N ILE A 338 7.86 -31.12 19.66
CA ILE A 338 7.44 -31.71 18.39
C ILE A 338 7.22 -30.56 17.43
N LEU A 339 7.97 -30.52 16.33
CA LEU A 339 7.72 -29.59 15.23
C LEU A 339 6.77 -30.28 14.25
N ALA A 340 5.67 -29.60 13.88
CA ALA A 340 4.64 -30.10 12.98
C ALA A 340 4.19 -28.97 12.05
N GLU A 341 4.96 -28.74 10.99
CA GLU A 341 4.75 -27.62 10.06
C GLU A 341 4.10 -28.12 8.77
N ALA A 342 2.90 -27.62 8.48
CA ALA A 342 2.16 -27.99 7.28
C ALA A 342 2.44 -27.00 6.15
N SER A 343 2.72 -27.52 4.96
CA SER A 343 2.75 -26.77 3.72
C SER A 343 1.58 -27.19 2.84
N MET A 344 0.87 -26.18 2.32
CA MET A 344 -0.34 -26.30 1.51
C MET A 344 -0.43 -25.04 0.65
N PRO A 345 -1.20 -25.04 -0.47
CA PRO A 345 -1.29 -23.86 -1.30
C PRO A 345 -2.02 -22.74 -0.54
N ARG A 346 -1.80 -21.49 -0.93
CA ARG A 346 -2.40 -20.32 -0.25
C ARG A 346 -3.90 -20.19 -0.43
N VAL A 347 -4.43 -20.78 -1.50
CA VAL A 347 -5.82 -20.76 -1.90
C VAL A 347 -6.10 -22.04 -2.70
N LEU A 348 -7.35 -22.47 -2.78
CA LEU A 348 -7.80 -23.47 -3.75
C LEU A 348 -9.03 -22.96 -4.50
N ALA A 349 -9.20 -23.38 -5.74
CA ALA A 349 -10.47 -23.26 -6.46
C ALA A 349 -11.28 -24.56 -6.38
N PRO A 350 -12.63 -24.50 -6.38
CA PRO A 350 -13.46 -25.70 -6.49
C PRO A 350 -13.03 -26.59 -7.66
N GLY A 351 -12.81 -27.88 -7.38
CA GLY A 351 -12.31 -28.86 -8.36
C GLY A 351 -10.80 -29.07 -8.35
N ASP A 352 -10.02 -28.20 -7.69
CA ASP A 352 -8.57 -28.37 -7.55
C ASP A 352 -8.20 -29.61 -6.73
N ARG A 353 -7.08 -30.22 -7.09
CA ARG A 353 -6.46 -31.33 -6.38
C ARG A 353 -5.05 -30.92 -5.97
N SER A 354 -4.72 -31.07 -4.70
CA SER A 354 -3.46 -30.65 -4.08
C SER A 354 -2.96 -31.72 -3.11
N THR A 355 -1.85 -31.43 -2.46
CA THR A 355 -1.31 -32.20 -1.35
C THR A 355 -1.07 -31.29 -0.15
N VAL A 356 -1.39 -31.75 1.06
CA VAL A 356 -0.84 -31.19 2.29
C VAL A 356 0.43 -31.97 2.61
N THR A 357 1.57 -31.29 2.61
CA THR A 357 2.83 -31.87 3.11
C THR A 357 3.01 -31.44 4.56
N LEU A 358 3.38 -32.38 5.43
CA LEU A 358 3.59 -32.13 6.85
C LEU A 358 4.98 -32.57 7.25
N ASP A 359 5.80 -31.60 7.63
CA ASP A 359 7.11 -31.85 8.22
C ASP A 359 6.94 -32.14 9.71
N VAL A 360 7.33 -33.34 10.13
CA VAL A 360 7.34 -33.76 11.52
C VAL A 360 8.78 -33.98 11.97
N GLN A 361 9.20 -33.25 13.00
CA GLN A 361 10.54 -33.39 13.58
C GLN A 361 10.47 -33.61 15.09
N ASN A 362 11.28 -34.56 15.55
CA ASN A 362 11.32 -35.00 16.94
C ASN A 362 12.42 -34.27 17.74
N PHE A 363 12.05 -33.27 18.53
CA PHE A 363 12.95 -32.60 19.49
C PHE A 363 12.71 -33.04 20.94
N THR A 364 12.11 -34.22 21.16
CA THR A 364 11.80 -34.73 22.50
C THR A 364 13.02 -35.33 23.22
N GLY A 365 14.16 -35.43 22.53
CA GLY A 365 15.43 -35.95 23.08
C GLY A 365 15.55 -37.48 23.12
N LYS A 366 14.54 -38.23 22.65
CA LYS A 366 14.56 -39.70 22.58
C LYS A 366 13.81 -40.22 21.35
N PRO A 367 14.16 -41.40 20.81
CA PRO A 367 13.39 -42.02 19.73
C PRO A 367 11.96 -42.36 20.19
N GLY A 368 10.99 -42.35 19.27
CA GLY A 368 9.60 -42.67 19.58
C GLY A 368 8.70 -42.83 18.35
N ALA A 369 7.53 -43.40 18.57
CA ALA A 369 6.45 -43.46 17.58
C ALA A 369 5.59 -42.20 17.67
N PHE A 370 5.30 -41.60 16.52
CA PHE A 370 4.51 -40.38 16.40
C PHE A 370 3.26 -40.67 15.56
N ASN A 371 2.09 -40.46 16.15
CA ASN A 371 0.80 -40.59 15.49
C ASN A 371 0.35 -39.22 14.98
N VAL A 372 0.14 -39.12 13.68
CA VAL A 372 -0.22 -37.89 12.97
C VAL A 372 -1.64 -38.03 12.45
N ARG A 373 -2.48 -37.02 12.74
CA ARG A 373 -3.85 -36.91 12.23
C ARG A 373 -4.05 -35.55 11.60
N VAL A 374 -4.57 -35.54 10.38
CA VAL A 374 -4.97 -34.34 9.65
C VAL A 374 -6.47 -34.41 9.42
N GLU A 375 -7.17 -33.31 9.71
CA GLU A 375 -8.61 -33.19 9.61
C GLU A 375 -8.96 -31.89 8.88
N THR A 376 -10.06 -31.89 8.14
CA THR A 376 -10.50 -30.71 7.39
C THR A 376 -11.96 -30.37 7.68
N GLU A 377 -12.27 -29.09 7.84
CA GLU A 377 -13.62 -28.54 7.92
C GLU A 377 -13.88 -27.61 6.72
N GLY A 378 -15.13 -27.52 6.27
CA GLY A 378 -15.51 -26.70 5.11
C GLY A 378 -15.38 -27.45 3.77
N PRO A 379 -15.24 -26.74 2.64
CA PRO A 379 -15.28 -27.31 1.29
C PRO A 379 -13.96 -27.99 0.88
N LEU A 380 -13.41 -28.84 1.75
CA LEU A 380 -12.21 -29.65 1.50
C LEU A 380 -12.51 -31.13 1.70
N ASN A 381 -11.93 -31.99 0.89
CA ASN A 381 -11.92 -33.43 1.09
C ASN A 381 -10.47 -33.90 1.23
N LEU A 382 -10.19 -34.65 2.29
CA LEU A 382 -8.87 -35.14 2.65
C LEU A 382 -8.80 -36.65 2.46
N GLY A 383 -7.81 -37.11 1.70
CA GLY A 383 -7.47 -38.53 1.57
C GLY A 383 -6.54 -38.98 2.70
N GLU A 384 -6.88 -40.10 3.34
CA GLU A 384 -5.99 -40.82 4.27
C GLU A 384 -5.38 -39.95 5.40
N GLY A 385 -6.22 -39.20 6.13
CA GLY A 385 -5.81 -38.24 7.16
C GLY A 385 -5.12 -38.80 8.41
N SER A 386 -4.58 -40.02 8.41
CA SER A 386 -3.85 -40.59 9.56
C SER A 386 -2.59 -41.34 9.11
N ARG A 387 -1.49 -41.10 9.81
CA ARG A 387 -0.19 -41.76 9.62
C ARG A 387 0.46 -42.07 10.97
N SER A 388 1.31 -43.08 11.00
CA SER A 388 2.19 -43.36 12.14
C SER A 388 3.62 -43.47 11.64
N VAL A 389 4.57 -42.82 12.32
CA VAL A 389 5.97 -42.80 11.92
C VAL A 389 6.89 -42.95 13.12
N GLN A 390 7.96 -43.72 12.95
CA GLN A 390 9.02 -43.85 13.94
C GLN A 390 10.10 -42.81 13.65
N LEU A 391 10.43 -41.98 14.65
CA LEU A 391 11.47 -40.95 14.52
C LEU A 391 12.51 -41.10 15.63
N ASN A 392 13.79 -41.10 15.24
CA ASN A 392 14.91 -40.95 16.18
C ASN A 392 14.91 -39.54 16.79
N ALA A 393 15.70 -39.33 17.85
CA ALA A 393 15.94 -37.98 18.36
C ALA A 393 16.53 -37.09 17.24
N ASP A 394 16.02 -35.86 17.13
CA ASP A 394 16.34 -34.84 16.13
C ASP A 394 16.02 -35.20 14.66
N ALA A 395 15.51 -36.41 14.41
CA ALA A 395 15.13 -36.86 13.07
C ALA A 395 13.86 -36.14 12.57
N LYS A 396 13.86 -35.84 11.27
CA LYS A 396 12.76 -35.23 10.52
C LYS A 396 12.23 -36.21 9.49
N THR A 397 10.92 -36.16 9.24
CA THR A 397 10.27 -36.80 8.09
C THR A 397 9.23 -35.87 7.50
N THR A 398 8.84 -36.11 6.24
CA THR A 398 7.78 -35.37 5.56
C THR A 398 6.69 -36.35 5.15
N LEU A 399 5.46 -36.07 5.58
CA LEU A 399 4.28 -36.88 5.29
C LEU A 399 3.41 -36.15 4.26
N SER A 400 2.78 -36.88 3.34
CA SER A 400 1.90 -36.31 2.32
C SER A 400 0.47 -36.81 2.48
N PHE A 401 -0.48 -35.88 2.40
CA PHE A 401 -1.92 -36.14 2.49
C PHE A 401 -2.64 -35.54 1.28
N PRO A 402 -3.26 -36.36 0.41
CA PRO A 402 -4.03 -35.86 -0.72
C PRO A 402 -5.18 -34.95 -0.27
N LEU A 403 -5.33 -33.81 -0.93
CA LEU A 403 -6.34 -32.81 -0.62
C LEU A 403 -7.11 -32.45 -1.91
N SER A 404 -8.41 -32.26 -1.84
CA SER A 404 -9.21 -31.75 -2.96
C SER A 404 -10.23 -30.72 -2.50
N ALA A 405 -10.45 -29.69 -3.31
CA ALA A 405 -11.45 -28.67 -3.05
C ALA A 405 -12.81 -29.12 -3.58
N ARG A 406 -13.81 -29.16 -2.69
CA ARG A 406 -15.21 -29.40 -3.03
C ARG A 406 -15.84 -28.14 -3.60
N GLU A 407 -17.05 -28.27 -4.15
CA GLU A 407 -17.88 -27.11 -4.48
C GLU A 407 -18.12 -26.28 -3.22
N GLY A 408 -17.85 -24.98 -3.29
CA GLY A 408 -18.00 -24.05 -2.17
C GLY A 408 -17.20 -22.76 -2.35
N HIS A 409 -17.54 -21.74 -1.56
CA HIS A 409 -16.85 -20.45 -1.51
C HIS A 409 -16.77 -19.98 -0.06
N SER A 410 -15.76 -20.47 0.66
CA SER A 410 -15.56 -20.15 2.08
C SER A 410 -14.12 -20.45 2.52
N VAL A 411 -13.76 -19.99 3.71
CA VAL A 411 -12.48 -20.34 4.33
C VAL A 411 -12.63 -21.69 5.03
N ALA A 412 -11.96 -22.70 4.48
CA ALA A 412 -11.87 -24.02 5.09
C ALA A 412 -10.83 -24.02 6.22
N LYS A 413 -10.89 -25.03 7.09
CA LYS A 413 -9.90 -25.22 8.15
C LYS A 413 -9.21 -26.56 7.99
N VAL A 414 -7.90 -26.58 8.18
CA VAL A 414 -7.09 -27.80 8.25
C VAL A 414 -6.51 -27.89 9.66
N ARG A 415 -6.78 -28.97 10.38
CA ARG A 415 -6.25 -29.22 11.72
C ARG A 415 -5.25 -30.36 11.67
N VAL A 416 -4.06 -30.13 12.19
CA VAL A 416 -2.99 -31.12 12.29
C VAL A 416 -2.74 -31.45 13.75
N ARG A 417 -2.81 -32.73 14.10
CA ARG A 417 -2.55 -33.24 15.45
C ARG A 417 -1.42 -34.26 15.40
N VAL A 418 -0.40 -34.07 16.22
CA VAL A 418 0.71 -35.01 16.38
C VAL A 418 0.81 -35.40 17.86
N ASP A 419 0.88 -36.70 18.14
CA ASP A 419 1.06 -37.26 19.48
C ASP A 419 2.25 -38.23 19.47
N GLY A 420 3.22 -38.00 20.35
CA GLY A 420 4.37 -38.89 20.50
C GLY A 420 5.22 -38.55 21.72
N ASN A 421 5.82 -39.57 22.34
CA ASN A 421 6.71 -39.43 23.50
C ASN A 421 6.13 -38.64 24.70
N GLY A 422 4.79 -38.58 24.83
CA GLY A 422 4.09 -37.82 25.89
C GLY A 422 3.89 -36.33 25.59
N PHE A 423 4.27 -35.88 24.39
CA PHE A 423 4.03 -34.52 23.91
C PHE A 423 2.97 -34.51 22.81
N LYS A 424 2.26 -33.38 22.69
CA LYS A 424 1.23 -33.16 21.67
C LYS A 424 1.46 -31.85 20.95
N ALA A 425 1.21 -31.83 19.66
CA ALA A 425 1.09 -30.62 18.85
C ALA A 425 -0.31 -30.60 18.21
N ASP A 426 -0.98 -29.44 18.26
CA ASP A 426 -2.31 -29.24 17.67
C ASP A 426 -2.33 -27.89 16.94
N ARG A 427 -2.26 -27.93 15.61
CA ARG A 427 -2.13 -26.77 14.75
C ARG A 427 -3.40 -26.62 13.91
N ARG A 428 -3.82 -25.38 13.70
CA ARG A 428 -4.99 -25.05 12.87
C ARG A 428 -4.58 -24.05 11.80
N TYR A 429 -4.90 -24.37 10.56
CA TYR A 429 -4.61 -23.57 9.39
C TYR A 429 -5.92 -23.20 8.72
N GLU A 430 -5.99 -21.98 8.20
CA GLU A 430 -7.08 -21.52 7.35
C GLU A 430 -6.66 -21.66 5.89
N LEU A 431 -7.52 -22.28 5.08
CA LEU A 431 -7.29 -22.46 3.65
C LEU A 431 -8.49 -21.90 2.88
N PRO A 432 -8.39 -20.71 2.28
CA PRO A 432 -9.44 -20.14 1.45
C PRO A 432 -9.76 -21.05 0.26
N VAL A 433 -11.05 -21.39 0.09
CA VAL A 433 -11.58 -21.97 -1.15
C VAL A 433 -12.36 -20.88 -1.87
N ARG A 434 -11.80 -20.40 -2.98
CA ARG A 434 -12.27 -19.25 -3.74
C ARG A 434 -12.75 -19.68 -5.13
N ALA A 435 -13.86 -19.10 -5.58
CA ALA A 435 -14.34 -19.28 -6.94
C ALA A 435 -13.33 -18.79 -7.99
N ALA A 436 -13.14 -19.56 -9.07
CA ALA A 436 -12.24 -19.22 -10.16
C ALA A 436 -12.71 -18.04 -11.03
N TRP A 437 -13.92 -17.53 -10.84
CA TRP A 437 -14.48 -16.38 -11.56
C TRP A 437 -15.52 -15.66 -10.67
N PRO A 438 -15.89 -14.40 -10.98
CA PRO A 438 -16.80 -13.61 -10.14
C PRO A 438 -18.22 -14.17 -10.10
N GLN A 439 -18.97 -13.78 -9.07
CA GLN A 439 -20.42 -13.99 -8.99
C GLN A 439 -21.17 -13.18 -10.05
N VAL A 440 -22.35 -13.67 -10.42
CA VAL A 440 -23.32 -12.96 -11.27
C VAL A 440 -24.53 -12.53 -10.45
N LEU A 441 -25.15 -11.41 -10.83
CA LEU A 441 -26.41 -10.94 -10.27
C LEU A 441 -27.50 -11.01 -11.34
N ARG A 442 -28.56 -11.78 -11.06
CA ARG A 442 -29.79 -11.84 -11.85
C ARG A 442 -30.86 -11.03 -11.13
N SER A 443 -31.41 -9.99 -11.76
CA SER A 443 -32.42 -9.11 -11.13
C SER A 443 -33.69 -9.07 -11.97
N GLN A 444 -34.85 -9.26 -11.33
CA GLN A 444 -36.17 -9.14 -11.93
C GLN A 444 -37.01 -8.14 -11.15
N VAL A 445 -37.79 -7.33 -11.86
CA VAL A 445 -38.67 -6.33 -11.26
C VAL A 445 -40.10 -6.51 -11.77
N ARG A 446 -41.08 -6.33 -10.87
CA ARG A 446 -42.50 -6.41 -11.19
C ARG A 446 -43.26 -5.26 -10.53
N THR A 447 -44.12 -4.59 -11.29
CA THR A 447 -45.17 -3.72 -10.73
C THR A 447 -46.35 -4.59 -10.33
N LEU A 448 -46.86 -4.39 -9.12
CA LEU A 448 -47.97 -5.10 -8.53
C LEU A 448 -49.18 -4.16 -8.48
N ASP A 449 -50.01 -4.24 -9.50
CA ASP A 449 -51.29 -3.52 -9.61
C ASP A 449 -52.27 -4.33 -10.49
N PRO A 450 -53.17 -5.15 -9.91
CA PRO A 450 -53.42 -5.34 -8.47
C PRO A 450 -52.32 -6.13 -7.74
N LEU A 451 -52.35 -6.15 -6.41
CA LEU A 451 -51.38 -6.86 -5.58
C LEU A 451 -51.48 -8.39 -5.78
N ALA A 452 -50.62 -8.92 -6.64
CA ALA A 452 -50.49 -10.35 -6.91
C ALA A 452 -49.36 -11.00 -6.08
N ALA A 453 -49.47 -12.31 -5.85
CA ALA A 453 -48.42 -13.06 -5.15
C ALA A 453 -47.14 -13.14 -5.99
N VAL A 454 -46.00 -13.02 -5.32
CA VAL A 454 -44.66 -13.12 -5.90
C VAL A 454 -44.05 -14.45 -5.50
N SER A 455 -43.81 -15.32 -6.48
CA SER A 455 -43.18 -16.63 -6.27
C SER A 455 -41.72 -16.62 -6.73
N LEU A 456 -40.85 -17.24 -5.94
CA LEU A 456 -39.46 -17.53 -6.29
C LEU A 456 -39.30 -19.05 -6.26
N ASP A 457 -38.81 -19.62 -7.36
CA ASP A 457 -38.59 -21.06 -7.52
C ASP A 457 -37.11 -21.36 -7.83
N ASN A 458 -36.81 -22.66 -7.93
CA ASN A 458 -35.44 -23.14 -8.11
C ASN A 458 -34.79 -22.68 -9.44
N SER A 459 -35.58 -22.35 -10.48
CA SER A 459 -35.04 -21.97 -11.79
C SER A 459 -34.17 -20.71 -11.73
N LEU A 460 -34.41 -19.85 -10.74
CA LEU A 460 -33.61 -18.66 -10.50
C LEU A 460 -32.15 -18.98 -10.16
N THR A 461 -31.89 -20.18 -9.63
CA THR A 461 -30.57 -20.65 -9.19
C THR A 461 -29.85 -21.50 -10.23
N ASP A 462 -30.45 -21.74 -11.39
CA ASP A 462 -29.93 -22.66 -12.41
C ASP A 462 -28.51 -22.27 -12.85
N GLY A 463 -27.61 -23.26 -12.82
CA GLY A 463 -26.20 -23.08 -13.19
C GLY A 463 -25.33 -22.40 -12.13
N LEU A 464 -25.88 -22.02 -10.97
CA LEU A 464 -25.12 -21.43 -9.86
C LEU A 464 -24.68 -22.49 -8.84
N MET A 465 -23.59 -22.21 -8.11
CA MET A 465 -23.15 -23.04 -7.00
C MET A 465 -24.08 -22.81 -5.81
N SER A 466 -24.70 -23.86 -5.29
CA SER A 466 -25.82 -23.74 -4.32
C SER A 466 -25.42 -22.98 -3.04
N GLU A 467 -24.21 -23.21 -2.51
CA GLU A 467 -23.72 -22.50 -1.31
C GLU A 467 -23.39 -21.02 -1.55
N SER A 468 -23.24 -20.60 -2.80
CA SER A 468 -22.97 -19.20 -3.16
C SER A 468 -24.25 -18.38 -3.42
N VAL A 469 -25.41 -19.05 -3.49
CA VAL A 469 -26.68 -18.40 -3.84
C VAL A 469 -27.17 -17.57 -2.66
N ASN A 470 -27.40 -16.29 -2.92
CA ASN A 470 -28.17 -15.39 -2.06
C ASN A 470 -29.26 -14.74 -2.91
N ALA A 471 -30.51 -15.15 -2.66
CA ALA A 471 -31.67 -14.62 -3.33
C ALA A 471 -32.42 -13.67 -2.41
N ARG A 472 -32.86 -12.54 -2.93
CA ARG A 472 -33.51 -11.51 -2.14
C ARG A 472 -34.81 -11.08 -2.79
N LEU A 473 -35.88 -11.09 -2.01
CA LEU A 473 -37.14 -10.44 -2.37
C LEU A 473 -37.24 -9.10 -1.62
N LEU A 474 -37.50 -8.04 -2.37
CA LEU A 474 -37.88 -6.74 -1.84
C LEU A 474 -39.26 -6.38 -2.38
N VAL A 475 -40.20 -6.04 -1.50
CA VAL A 475 -41.49 -5.46 -1.88
C VAL A 475 -41.64 -4.11 -1.19
N SER A 476 -41.90 -3.07 -1.98
CA SER A 476 -41.96 -1.69 -1.49
C SER A 476 -42.94 -0.86 -2.31
N PRO A 477 -43.57 0.18 -1.71
CA PRO A 477 -44.26 1.23 -2.45
C PRO A 477 -43.30 2.22 -3.14
N LEU A 478 -41.99 2.10 -2.94
CA LEU A 478 -40.97 2.88 -3.67
C LEU A 478 -40.63 2.21 -5.01
N PRO A 479 -40.18 2.99 -6.02
CA PRO A 479 -39.69 2.44 -7.27
C PRO A 479 -38.63 1.35 -7.06
N PRO A 480 -38.53 0.36 -7.97
CA PRO A 480 -37.75 -0.87 -7.81
C PRO A 480 -36.24 -0.68 -8.04
N ILE A 481 -35.67 0.21 -7.22
CA ILE A 481 -34.26 0.58 -7.20
C ILE A 481 -33.55 -0.31 -6.17
N PRO A 482 -32.39 -0.91 -6.50
CA PRO A 482 -31.70 -1.91 -5.68
C PRO A 482 -30.95 -1.28 -4.49
N PHE A 483 -31.64 -0.58 -3.58
CA PHE A 483 -31.01 0.22 -2.51
C PHE A 483 -30.06 -0.59 -1.62
N ALA A 484 -30.51 -1.76 -1.20
CA ALA A 484 -29.80 -2.54 -0.20
C ALA A 484 -28.77 -3.50 -0.81
N SER A 485 -28.97 -3.97 -2.04
CA SER A 485 -27.92 -4.66 -2.80
C SER A 485 -26.81 -3.69 -3.22
N ALA A 486 -27.13 -2.43 -3.51
CA ALA A 486 -26.13 -1.37 -3.73
C ALA A 486 -25.24 -1.14 -2.48
N LEU A 487 -25.84 -1.01 -1.29
CA LEU A 487 -25.09 -0.87 -0.03
C LEU A 487 -24.15 -2.05 0.23
N GLN A 488 -24.66 -3.28 0.06
CA GLN A 488 -23.88 -4.49 0.29
C GLN A 488 -22.76 -4.66 -0.75
N GLY A 489 -23.03 -4.30 -2.01
CA GLY A 489 -22.04 -4.27 -3.09
C GLY A 489 -20.88 -3.32 -2.75
N ALA A 490 -21.20 -2.11 -2.29
CA ALA A 490 -20.18 -1.09 -2.00
C ALA A 490 -19.32 -1.52 -0.82
N LEU A 491 -19.94 -2.09 0.21
CA LEU A 491 -19.25 -2.60 1.39
C LEU A 491 -18.30 -3.77 1.09
N ASN A 492 -18.69 -4.67 0.17
CA ASN A 492 -17.97 -5.91 -0.14
C ASN A 492 -16.99 -5.78 -1.31
N TYR A 493 -16.87 -4.60 -1.92
CA TYR A 493 -15.96 -4.39 -3.04
C TYR A 493 -14.51 -4.75 -2.65
N PRO A 494 -13.73 -5.48 -3.46
CA PRO A 494 -12.47 -6.09 -3.01
C PRO A 494 -11.22 -5.18 -3.15
N TYR A 495 -11.35 -4.03 -3.80
CA TYR A 495 -10.24 -3.09 -4.05
C TYR A 495 -10.33 -1.85 -3.16
N GLY A 496 -9.24 -1.09 -3.06
CA GLY A 496 -9.08 -0.07 -2.03
C GLY A 496 -8.35 1.19 -2.48
N CYS A 497 -8.66 1.70 -3.68
CA CYS A 497 -8.28 3.07 -4.06
C CYS A 497 -9.00 4.10 -3.17
N ALA A 498 -8.62 5.38 -3.26
CA ALA A 498 -9.22 6.44 -2.45
C ALA A 498 -10.73 6.58 -2.69
N GLU A 499 -11.19 6.50 -3.94
CA GLU A 499 -12.61 6.55 -4.28
C GLU A 499 -13.38 5.37 -3.67
N GLN A 500 -12.89 4.14 -3.85
CA GLN A 500 -13.54 2.92 -3.35
C GLN A 500 -13.53 2.87 -1.82
N THR A 501 -12.45 3.35 -1.18
CA THR A 501 -12.34 3.46 0.28
C THR A 501 -13.39 4.44 0.82
N THR A 502 -13.57 5.56 0.14
CA THR A 502 -14.60 6.55 0.48
C THR A 502 -16.00 5.97 0.28
N SER A 503 -16.24 5.29 -0.84
CA SER A 503 -17.51 4.63 -1.13
C SER A 503 -17.88 3.56 -0.10
N LYS A 504 -16.91 2.74 0.33
CA LYS A 504 -17.07 1.79 1.45
C LYS A 504 -17.35 2.49 2.77
N GLY A 505 -16.66 3.60 3.03
CA GLY A 505 -16.91 4.47 4.16
C GLY A 505 -18.35 4.96 4.19
N TYR A 506 -18.86 5.48 3.06
CA TYR A 506 -20.27 5.86 2.92
C TYR A 506 -21.22 4.68 3.15
N ALA A 507 -20.94 3.51 2.60
CA ALA A 507 -21.77 2.33 2.83
C ALA A 507 -21.86 2.00 4.34
N ALA A 508 -20.73 1.98 5.04
CA ALA A 508 -20.69 1.77 6.49
C ALA A 508 -21.37 2.91 7.27
N LEU A 509 -21.25 4.16 6.82
CA LEU A 509 -21.91 5.32 7.40
C LEU A 509 -23.43 5.22 7.25
N ILE A 510 -23.94 4.78 6.10
CA ILE A 510 -25.38 4.68 5.82
C ILE A 510 -26.00 3.45 6.49
N LEU A 511 -25.28 2.33 6.64
CA LEU A 511 -25.73 1.09 7.30
C LEU A 511 -25.79 1.19 8.84
N ASP A 512 -26.37 2.26 9.38
CA ASP A 512 -26.81 2.28 10.77
C ASP A 512 -28.07 1.42 10.98
N GLN A 513 -28.34 1.02 12.22
CA GLN A 513 -29.46 0.11 12.52
C GLN A 513 -30.81 0.65 12.02
N ALA A 514 -31.06 1.96 12.16
CA ALA A 514 -32.31 2.57 11.77
C ALA A 514 -32.50 2.56 10.24
N THR A 515 -31.46 2.91 9.50
CA THR A 515 -31.44 2.95 8.04
C THR A 515 -31.48 1.54 7.47
N SER A 516 -30.73 0.59 8.04
CA SER A 516 -30.78 -0.82 7.63
C SER A 516 -32.16 -1.43 7.84
N SER A 517 -32.81 -1.18 8.98
CA SER A 517 -34.20 -1.60 9.21
C SER A 517 -35.17 -0.90 8.25
N MET A 518 -34.98 0.39 7.98
CA MET A 518 -35.80 1.15 7.04
C MET A 518 -35.64 0.67 5.59
N LEU A 519 -34.43 0.26 5.18
CA LEU A 519 -34.08 -0.21 3.83
C LEU A 519 -34.19 -1.74 3.67
N GLY A 520 -34.52 -2.46 4.75
CA GLY A 520 -34.57 -3.93 4.81
C GLY A 520 -33.23 -4.59 4.55
N ALA A 521 -32.10 -3.91 4.80
CA ALA A 521 -30.74 -4.40 4.62
C ALA A 521 -30.20 -5.04 5.92
N ASP A 522 -29.20 -5.90 5.79
CA ASP A 522 -28.43 -6.39 6.94
C ASP A 522 -27.64 -5.21 7.54
N GLY A 523 -27.85 -4.93 8.82
CA GLY A 523 -27.16 -3.84 9.53
C GLY A 523 -25.73 -4.18 9.92
N LEU A 524 -24.93 -3.15 10.17
CA LEU A 524 -23.66 -3.30 10.88
C LEU A 524 -23.86 -2.99 12.36
N ASP A 525 -23.36 -3.85 13.23
CA ASP A 525 -23.29 -3.53 14.65
C ASP A 525 -22.38 -2.31 14.89
N ALA A 526 -22.59 -1.62 16.00
CA ALA A 526 -21.91 -0.35 16.29
C ALA A 526 -20.38 -0.47 16.39
N LYS A 527 -19.85 -1.64 16.79
CA LYS A 527 -18.41 -1.88 16.89
C LYS A 527 -17.82 -2.09 15.49
N THR A 528 -18.37 -3.02 14.72
CA THR A 528 -17.91 -3.29 13.34
C THR A 528 -18.01 -2.05 12.46
N ARG A 529 -19.10 -1.28 12.60
CA ARG A 529 -19.28 -0.02 11.88
C ARG A 529 -18.16 0.98 12.22
N ARG A 530 -17.82 1.13 13.50
CA ARG A 530 -16.74 2.04 13.94
C ARG A 530 -15.37 1.60 13.42
N GLU A 531 -15.03 0.33 13.55
CA GLU A 531 -13.76 -0.21 13.05
C GLU A 531 -13.60 0.01 11.54
N ARG A 532 -14.69 -0.16 10.76
CA ARG A 532 -14.68 0.13 9.33
C ARG A 532 -14.46 1.60 9.02
N MET A 533 -15.10 2.50 9.77
CA MET A 533 -14.92 3.95 9.61
C MET A 533 -13.51 4.40 9.96
N GLU A 534 -12.96 3.93 11.09
CA GLU A 534 -11.58 4.21 11.52
C GLU A 534 -10.56 3.69 10.48
N GLY A 535 -10.79 2.48 9.95
CA GLY A 535 -9.99 1.93 8.86
C GLY A 535 -10.04 2.77 7.58
N ALA A 536 -11.23 3.26 7.21
CA ALA A 536 -11.39 4.16 6.07
C ALA A 536 -10.65 5.49 6.28
N PHE A 537 -10.76 6.09 7.47
CA PHE A 537 -10.05 7.35 7.79
C PHE A 537 -8.54 7.18 7.73
N GLY A 538 -7.99 6.11 8.34
CA GLY A 538 -6.56 5.83 8.30
C GLY A 538 -6.04 5.59 6.87
N ARG A 539 -6.83 4.88 6.05
CA ARG A 539 -6.48 4.65 4.64
C ARG A 539 -6.51 5.95 3.82
N LEU A 540 -7.56 6.76 3.95
CA LEU A 540 -7.66 8.04 3.24
C LEU A 540 -6.56 9.02 3.69
N ALA A 541 -6.21 9.04 4.99
CA ALA A 541 -5.10 9.83 5.49
C ALA A 541 -3.77 9.45 4.82
N SER A 542 -3.54 8.15 4.58
CA SER A 542 -2.34 7.68 3.85
C SER A 542 -2.33 8.03 2.36
N MET A 543 -3.46 8.49 1.82
CA MET A 543 -3.61 8.90 0.41
C MET A 543 -3.67 10.42 0.25
N GLN A 544 -3.57 11.18 1.35
CA GLN A 544 -3.53 12.64 1.30
C GLN A 544 -2.09 13.10 1.06
N VAL A 545 -1.86 13.76 -0.07
CA VAL A 545 -0.53 14.28 -0.42
C VAL A 545 -0.19 15.56 0.36
N ALA A 546 1.07 16.01 0.26
CA ALA A 546 1.60 17.14 1.01
C ALA A 546 0.80 18.44 0.85
N ASN A 547 0.18 18.70 -0.31
CA ASN A 547 -0.63 19.90 -0.56
C ASN A 547 -2.09 19.82 -0.06
N GLY A 548 -2.54 18.67 0.47
CA GLY A 548 -3.89 18.49 1.02
C GLY A 548 -4.91 17.85 0.08
N ASN A 549 -4.60 17.72 -1.21
CA ASN A 549 -5.37 16.90 -2.14
C ASN A 549 -5.15 15.41 -1.87
N PHE A 550 -5.96 14.56 -2.50
CA PHE A 550 -5.83 13.10 -2.43
C PHE A 550 -5.34 12.51 -3.76
N SER A 551 -4.44 11.54 -3.69
CA SER A 551 -4.09 10.68 -4.82
C SER A 551 -4.98 9.45 -4.84
N MET A 552 -5.05 8.78 -6.00
CA MET A 552 -5.94 7.63 -6.18
C MET A 552 -5.44 6.39 -5.42
N TRP A 553 -4.13 6.18 -5.40
CA TRP A 553 -3.50 4.95 -4.88
C TRP A 553 -2.54 5.18 -3.71
N GLY A 554 -2.33 6.43 -3.30
CA GLY A 554 -1.37 6.78 -2.23
C GLY A 554 0.05 7.04 -2.73
N ASP A 555 0.23 7.25 -4.04
CA ASP A 555 1.46 7.80 -4.59
C ASP A 555 1.53 9.33 -4.43
N ASP A 556 2.74 9.88 -4.43
CA ASP A 556 3.01 11.32 -4.39
C ASP A 556 2.94 11.97 -5.79
N GLY A 557 2.67 11.19 -6.84
CA GLY A 557 2.83 11.60 -8.23
C GLY A 557 1.58 12.23 -8.85
N TYR A 558 0.45 11.52 -8.82
CA TYR A 558 -0.79 11.94 -9.49
C TYR A 558 -1.90 12.27 -8.50
N VAL A 559 -2.10 13.57 -8.28
CA VAL A 559 -3.29 14.09 -7.61
C VAL A 559 -4.49 13.94 -8.54
N ASN A 560 -5.60 13.40 -8.04
CA ASN A 560 -6.87 13.43 -8.73
C ASN A 560 -7.77 14.51 -8.13
N PRO A 561 -7.94 15.66 -8.82
CA PRO A 561 -8.70 16.79 -8.26
C PRO A 561 -10.17 16.49 -7.97
N TRP A 562 -10.76 15.50 -8.63
CA TRP A 562 -12.15 15.13 -8.42
C TRP A 562 -12.39 14.42 -7.08
N LEU A 563 -11.39 13.70 -6.57
CA LEU A 563 -11.53 12.93 -5.34
C LEU A 563 -11.57 13.80 -4.09
N THR A 564 -10.88 14.94 -4.10
CA THR A 564 -10.80 15.81 -2.91
C THR A 564 -12.17 16.28 -2.41
N PRO A 565 -13.07 16.87 -3.22
CA PRO A 565 -14.40 17.24 -2.72
C PRO A 565 -15.22 16.01 -2.30
N TYR A 566 -15.13 14.87 -3.00
CA TYR A 566 -15.85 13.65 -2.65
C TYR A 566 -15.44 13.08 -1.28
N ILE A 567 -14.13 12.98 -1.03
CA ILE A 567 -13.58 12.55 0.24
C ILE A 567 -13.93 13.55 1.34
N THR A 568 -13.84 14.85 1.05
CA THR A 568 -14.12 15.88 2.06
C THR A 568 -15.60 15.89 2.44
N GLU A 569 -16.54 15.70 1.49
CA GLU A 569 -17.96 15.52 1.80
C GLU A 569 -18.17 14.33 2.73
N PHE A 570 -17.53 13.19 2.44
CA PHE A 570 -17.62 11.99 3.27
C PHE A 570 -17.12 12.25 4.70
N LEU A 571 -15.97 12.91 4.85
CA LEU A 571 -15.41 13.23 6.16
C LEU A 571 -16.32 14.19 6.94
N LEU A 572 -17.00 15.13 6.26
CA LEU A 572 -18.01 15.99 6.90
C LEU A 572 -19.24 15.19 7.32
N ASP A 573 -19.78 14.32 6.47
CA ASP A 573 -20.93 13.46 6.80
C ASP A 573 -20.63 12.52 7.97
N ALA A 574 -19.42 11.97 8.01
CA ALA A 574 -18.97 11.14 9.11
C ALA A 574 -18.85 11.95 10.42
N LYS A 575 -18.35 13.19 10.35
CA LYS A 575 -18.28 14.10 11.50
C LYS A 575 -19.68 14.49 12.00
N ASP A 576 -20.60 14.81 11.10
CA ASP A 576 -22.00 15.14 11.42
C ASP A 576 -22.73 13.93 12.05
N ALA A 577 -22.35 12.70 11.67
CA ALA A 577 -22.83 11.47 12.28
C ALA A 577 -22.12 11.09 13.61
N GLY A 578 -21.19 11.92 14.09
CA GLY A 578 -20.53 11.76 15.40
C GLY A 578 -19.27 10.88 15.41
N PHE A 579 -18.68 10.56 14.25
CA PHE A 579 -17.40 9.84 14.21
C PHE A 579 -16.20 10.76 14.45
N ALA A 580 -15.16 10.21 15.10
CA ALA A 580 -13.89 10.92 15.34
C ALA A 580 -13.03 10.97 14.06
N VAL A 581 -13.30 11.97 13.23
CA VAL A 581 -12.54 12.21 11.99
C VAL A 581 -11.20 12.89 12.32
N PRO A 582 -10.07 12.48 11.71
CA PRO A 582 -8.79 13.17 11.89
C PRO A 582 -8.86 14.64 11.44
N ASP A 583 -8.86 15.56 12.41
CA ASP A 583 -9.06 16.99 12.13
C ASP A 583 -7.97 17.58 11.23
N ASN A 584 -6.72 17.12 11.36
CA ASN A 584 -5.62 17.56 10.50
C ASN A 584 -5.88 17.23 9.03
N VAL A 585 -6.36 16.03 8.73
CA VAL A 585 -6.69 15.58 7.36
C VAL A 585 -7.83 16.41 6.79
N LEU A 586 -8.91 16.58 7.56
CA LEU A 586 -10.08 17.36 7.15
C LEU A 586 -9.74 18.83 6.92
N GLN A 587 -9.03 19.48 7.85
CA GLN A 587 -8.68 20.90 7.72
C GLN A 587 -7.75 21.15 6.53
N LYS A 588 -6.78 20.27 6.30
CA LYS A 588 -5.87 20.37 5.16
C LYS A 588 -6.62 20.26 3.82
N ALA A 589 -7.58 19.34 3.73
CA ALA A 589 -8.43 19.21 2.54
C ALA A 589 -9.33 20.43 2.32
N LEU A 590 -9.98 20.94 3.38
CA LEU A 590 -10.81 22.15 3.30
C LEU A 590 -10.01 23.39 2.89
N ASN A 591 -8.81 23.57 3.43
CA ASN A 591 -7.92 24.67 3.04
C ASN A 591 -7.55 24.54 1.56
N ARG A 592 -7.20 23.33 1.12
CA ARG A 592 -6.86 23.09 -0.28
C ARG A 592 -8.02 23.37 -1.24
N LEU A 593 -9.23 22.92 -0.90
CA LEU A 593 -10.44 23.23 -1.68
C LEU A 593 -10.70 24.74 -1.76
N SER A 594 -10.43 25.49 -0.69
CA SER A 594 -10.59 26.95 -0.66
C SER A 594 -9.57 27.64 -1.57
N GLU A 595 -8.29 27.25 -1.49
CA GLU A 595 -7.23 27.75 -2.37
C GLU A 595 -7.50 27.46 -3.84
N ASP A 596 -7.91 26.22 -4.16
CA ASP A 596 -8.27 25.81 -5.51
C ASP A 596 -9.46 26.63 -6.04
N LEU A 597 -10.49 26.83 -5.23
CA LEU A 597 -11.67 27.62 -5.64
C LEU A 597 -11.34 29.10 -5.89
N LEU A 598 -10.45 29.69 -5.07
CA LEU A 598 -10.03 31.09 -5.19
C LEU A 598 -9.04 31.34 -6.33
N SER A 599 -8.14 30.39 -6.60
CA SER A 599 -7.16 30.47 -7.69
C SER A 599 -7.74 30.14 -9.07
N GLY A 600 -9.06 29.93 -9.15
CA GLY A 600 -9.77 29.67 -10.40
C GLY A 600 -9.87 28.21 -10.78
N GLY A 601 -9.57 27.27 -9.89
CA GLY A 601 -9.83 25.83 -10.01
C GLY A 601 -8.73 25.01 -10.69
N ASN A 602 -8.85 23.69 -10.55
CA ASN A 602 -7.97 22.71 -11.21
C ASN A 602 -8.18 22.73 -12.74
N GLN A 603 -7.10 22.55 -13.51
CA GLN A 603 -7.12 22.76 -14.98
C GLN A 603 -7.47 21.50 -15.79
N PHE A 604 -7.42 20.30 -15.18
CA PHE A 604 -7.76 19.03 -15.83
C PHE A 604 -7.06 18.81 -17.18
N TYR A 605 -5.74 19.07 -17.25
CA TYR A 605 -4.96 18.88 -18.47
C TYR A 605 -5.09 17.44 -19.02
N GLY A 606 -5.23 17.32 -20.34
CA GLY A 606 -5.40 16.04 -21.02
C GLY A 606 -6.80 15.45 -21.00
N GLN A 607 -7.79 16.15 -20.43
CA GLN A 607 -9.21 15.77 -20.50
C GLN A 607 -9.93 16.49 -21.66
N GLU A 608 -10.80 15.78 -22.38
CA GLU A 608 -11.53 16.32 -23.54
C GLU A 608 -12.44 17.51 -23.16
N ASP A 609 -13.19 17.38 -22.07
CA ASP A 609 -14.15 18.38 -21.58
C ASP A 609 -13.60 19.20 -20.39
N ARG A 610 -12.30 19.53 -20.39
CA ARG A 610 -11.59 20.11 -19.21
C ARG A 610 -12.30 21.30 -18.55
N GLU A 611 -12.84 22.25 -19.33
CA GLU A 611 -13.50 23.46 -18.80
C GLU A 611 -14.82 23.14 -18.09
N LYS A 612 -15.54 22.14 -18.61
CA LYS A 612 -16.80 21.67 -18.03
C LYS A 612 -16.54 20.84 -16.78
N LEU A 613 -15.50 20.00 -16.80
CA LEU A 613 -14.99 19.27 -15.63
C LEU A 613 -14.57 20.21 -14.52
N LYS A 614 -13.82 21.26 -14.87
CA LYS A 614 -13.41 22.32 -13.97
C LYS A 614 -14.61 23.01 -13.31
N PHE A 615 -15.62 23.39 -14.08
CA PHE A 615 -16.87 23.94 -13.53
C PHE A 615 -17.53 22.96 -12.55
N ALA A 616 -17.66 21.68 -12.93
CA ALA A 616 -18.28 20.67 -12.09
C ALA A 616 -17.52 20.44 -10.77
N ASN A 617 -16.18 20.44 -10.82
CA ASN A 617 -15.32 20.34 -9.65
C ASN A 617 -15.48 21.57 -8.75
N GLN A 618 -15.44 22.79 -9.31
CA GLN A 618 -15.62 24.03 -8.55
C GLN A 618 -16.99 24.12 -7.89
N ALA A 619 -18.06 23.70 -8.58
CA ALA A 619 -19.40 23.64 -8.01
C ALA A 619 -19.46 22.67 -6.81
N TYR A 620 -18.82 21.50 -6.94
CA TYR A 620 -18.77 20.50 -5.88
C TYR A 620 -17.93 20.97 -4.68
N SER A 621 -16.72 21.50 -4.92
CA SER A 621 -15.89 22.13 -3.89
C SER A 621 -16.61 23.27 -3.18
N GLY A 622 -17.35 24.09 -3.95
CA GLY A 622 -18.20 25.16 -3.42
C GLY A 622 -19.30 24.64 -2.49
N TYR A 623 -19.97 23.55 -2.85
CA TYR A 623 -20.94 22.87 -1.98
C TYR A 623 -20.31 22.38 -0.68
N VAL A 624 -19.19 21.66 -0.77
CA VAL A 624 -18.48 21.12 0.40
C VAL A 624 -18.01 22.23 1.34
N LEU A 625 -17.44 23.30 0.80
CA LEU A 625 -17.03 24.47 1.58
C LEU A 625 -18.23 25.22 2.17
N ALA A 626 -19.38 25.26 1.48
CA ALA A 626 -20.58 25.95 1.95
C ALA A 626 -21.18 25.28 3.19
N ARG A 627 -21.05 23.94 3.33
CA ARG A 627 -21.49 23.21 4.53
C ARG A 627 -20.78 23.64 5.81
N VAL A 628 -19.56 24.17 5.69
CA VAL A 628 -18.76 24.67 6.81
C VAL A 628 -18.56 26.19 6.78
N ASN A 629 -19.41 26.92 6.05
CA ASN A 629 -19.36 28.38 5.91
C ASN A 629 -18.00 28.94 5.45
N ARG A 630 -17.31 28.21 4.56
CA ARG A 630 -16.03 28.63 3.96
C ARG A 630 -16.10 28.94 2.47
N ALA A 631 -17.25 28.75 1.82
CA ALA A 631 -17.40 29.03 0.40
C ALA A 631 -17.57 30.55 0.15
N PRO A 632 -16.69 31.21 -0.62
CA PRO A 632 -16.85 32.63 -0.92
C PRO A 632 -18.08 32.86 -1.79
N LEU A 633 -19.09 33.58 -1.26
CA LEU A 633 -20.35 33.82 -1.97
C LEU A 633 -20.15 34.56 -3.31
N GLY A 634 -19.17 35.46 -3.38
CA GLY A 634 -18.78 36.14 -4.62
C GLY A 634 -18.36 35.15 -5.72
N THR A 635 -17.55 34.15 -5.37
CA THR A 635 -17.11 33.11 -6.31
C THR A 635 -18.26 32.24 -6.76
N LEU A 636 -19.16 31.83 -5.85
CA LEU A 636 -20.36 31.05 -6.21
C LEU A 636 -21.28 31.83 -7.16
N ARG A 637 -21.44 33.15 -6.93
CA ARG A 637 -22.21 34.03 -7.84
C ARG A 637 -21.55 34.12 -9.21
N THR A 638 -20.23 34.28 -9.29
CA THR A 638 -19.49 34.27 -10.57
C THR A 638 -19.68 32.96 -11.31
N LEU A 639 -19.58 31.81 -10.64
CA LEU A 639 -19.82 30.51 -11.25
C LEU A 639 -21.25 30.42 -11.81
N TYR A 640 -22.24 30.91 -11.06
CA TYR A 640 -23.63 30.90 -11.52
C TYR A 640 -23.88 31.88 -12.67
N ASP A 641 -23.48 33.15 -12.54
CA ASP A 641 -23.81 34.21 -13.48
C ASP A 641 -23.07 34.02 -14.82
N ASN A 642 -21.79 33.61 -14.78
CA ASN A 642 -20.90 33.59 -15.94
C ASN A 642 -20.62 32.18 -16.49
N GLU A 643 -20.61 31.15 -15.64
CA GLU A 643 -20.05 29.84 -16.01
C GLU A 643 -21.09 28.71 -16.06
N ARG A 644 -22.33 28.92 -15.58
CA ARG A 644 -23.35 27.85 -15.47
C ARG A 644 -23.69 27.13 -16.77
N SER A 645 -23.45 27.75 -17.93
CA SER A 645 -23.63 27.14 -19.24
C SER A 645 -22.66 25.99 -19.50
N LYS A 646 -21.55 25.91 -18.76
CA LYS A 646 -20.57 24.80 -18.81
C LYS A 646 -21.05 23.53 -18.10
N ALA A 647 -22.20 23.58 -17.41
CA ALA A 647 -22.80 22.40 -16.78
C ALA A 647 -23.23 21.36 -17.83
N VAL A 648 -22.55 20.21 -17.86
CA VAL A 648 -22.90 19.08 -18.74
C VAL A 648 -24.13 18.35 -18.25
N GLY A 649 -24.14 17.96 -16.97
CA GLY A 649 -25.27 17.34 -16.29
C GLY A 649 -25.85 18.23 -15.19
N GLY A 650 -27.05 17.87 -14.72
CA GLY A 650 -27.75 18.61 -13.67
C GLY A 650 -27.02 18.60 -12.32
N LEU A 651 -26.24 17.56 -12.00
CA LEU A 651 -25.61 17.41 -10.67
C LEU A 651 -24.71 18.59 -10.27
N SER A 652 -23.88 19.09 -11.20
CA SER A 652 -23.03 20.26 -10.93
C SER A 652 -23.84 21.51 -10.57
N LEU A 653 -25.00 21.70 -11.21
CA LEU A 653 -25.94 22.79 -10.88
C LEU A 653 -26.67 22.55 -9.55
N VAL A 654 -26.89 21.29 -9.15
CA VAL A 654 -27.38 20.97 -7.80
C VAL A 654 -26.36 21.34 -6.75
N HIS A 655 -25.09 20.95 -6.91
CA HIS A 655 -24.02 21.36 -5.99
C HIS A 655 -23.96 22.89 -5.87
N LEU A 656 -23.94 23.61 -6.99
CA LEU A 656 -23.91 25.07 -6.99
C LEU A 656 -25.16 25.69 -6.36
N GLY A 657 -26.34 25.15 -6.66
CA GLY A 657 -27.62 25.65 -6.14
C GLY A 657 -27.77 25.46 -4.63
N VAL A 658 -27.34 24.31 -4.11
CA VAL A 658 -27.28 24.05 -2.67
C VAL A 658 -26.24 24.96 -2.01
N ALA A 659 -25.04 25.09 -2.58
CA ALA A 659 -23.99 25.96 -2.05
C ALA A 659 -24.46 27.42 -1.91
N LEU A 660 -25.11 27.97 -2.94
CA LEU A 660 -25.68 29.31 -2.93
C LEU A 660 -26.77 29.46 -1.86
N SER A 661 -27.62 28.45 -1.71
CA SER A 661 -28.70 28.47 -0.70
C SER A 661 -28.14 28.45 0.71
N LEU A 662 -27.15 27.60 1.00
CA LEU A 662 -26.46 27.53 2.29
C LEU A 662 -25.72 28.82 2.64
N GLN A 663 -25.19 29.52 1.63
CA GLN A 663 -24.53 30.83 1.79
C GLN A 663 -25.49 32.03 1.72
N GLY A 664 -26.81 31.79 1.70
CA GLY A 664 -27.84 32.84 1.82
C GLY A 664 -28.34 33.47 0.52
N ASP A 665 -27.87 33.06 -0.67
CA ASP A 665 -28.41 33.50 -1.98
C ASP A 665 -29.46 32.50 -2.49
N ALA A 666 -30.60 32.45 -1.78
CA ALA A 666 -31.69 31.52 -2.09
C ALA A 666 -32.28 31.73 -3.49
N LYS A 667 -32.25 32.95 -4.03
CA LYS A 667 -32.79 33.25 -5.36
C LYS A 667 -31.99 32.56 -6.46
N ARG A 668 -30.66 32.75 -6.49
CA ARG A 668 -29.79 32.05 -7.45
C ARG A 668 -29.75 30.56 -7.16
N GLY A 669 -29.77 30.18 -5.88
CA GLY A 669 -29.84 28.78 -5.46
C GLY A 669 -31.02 28.02 -6.06
N GLN A 670 -32.24 28.55 -5.89
CA GLN A 670 -33.45 27.94 -6.46
C GLN A 670 -33.46 27.94 -7.98
N ALA A 671 -32.96 28.99 -8.63
CA ALA A 671 -32.87 29.06 -10.08
C ALA A 671 -31.86 28.04 -10.65
N ALA A 672 -30.72 27.82 -9.98
CA ALA A 672 -29.76 26.79 -10.33
C ALA A 672 -30.37 25.38 -10.20
N LEU A 673 -31.09 25.11 -9.11
CA LEU A 673 -31.78 23.84 -8.90
C LEU A 673 -32.87 23.59 -9.96
N ALA A 674 -33.68 24.60 -10.28
CA ALA A 674 -34.68 24.48 -11.33
C ALA A 674 -34.05 24.16 -12.69
N ALA A 675 -32.95 24.84 -13.04
CA ALA A 675 -32.19 24.56 -14.26
C ALA A 675 -31.57 23.15 -14.23
N ALA A 676 -31.10 22.68 -13.07
CA ALA A 676 -30.53 21.35 -12.90
C ALA A 676 -31.53 20.24 -13.26
N PHE A 677 -32.75 20.29 -12.72
CA PHE A 677 -33.77 19.27 -12.96
C PHE A 677 -34.42 19.36 -14.34
N ALA A 678 -34.30 20.50 -15.04
CA ALA A 678 -34.77 20.67 -16.41
C ALA A 678 -33.83 20.05 -17.47
N LYS A 679 -32.56 19.77 -17.13
CA LYS A 679 -31.60 19.14 -18.06
C LYS A 679 -31.84 17.65 -18.22
N SER A 680 -31.82 17.12 -19.43
CA SER A 680 -31.99 15.67 -19.64
C SER A 680 -30.75 14.89 -19.20
N SER A 681 -30.93 13.72 -18.57
CA SER A 681 -29.82 12.81 -18.22
C SER A 681 -29.11 12.27 -19.47
N SER A 682 -29.77 12.29 -20.62
CA SER A 682 -29.19 11.90 -21.92
C SER A 682 -28.18 12.90 -22.48
N GLU A 683 -28.12 14.13 -21.95
CA GLU A 683 -27.12 15.15 -22.35
C GLU A 683 -25.73 14.82 -21.79
N ARG A 684 -25.64 13.90 -20.81
CA ARG A 684 -24.38 13.50 -20.19
C ARG A 684 -23.56 12.59 -21.14
N PRO A 685 -22.28 12.88 -21.39
CA PRO A 685 -21.42 12.00 -22.19
C PRO A 685 -21.15 10.69 -21.46
N SER A 686 -20.82 9.65 -22.23
CA SER A 686 -20.52 8.32 -21.68
C SER A 686 -19.30 8.30 -20.77
N TYR A 687 -18.35 9.22 -20.99
CA TYR A 687 -17.21 9.49 -20.10
C TYR A 687 -17.09 11.00 -19.89
N PHE A 688 -17.00 11.42 -18.63
CA PHE A 688 -16.81 12.82 -18.28
C PHE A 688 -15.57 13.06 -17.41
N GLY A 689 -14.90 12.02 -16.89
CA GLY A 689 -13.73 12.16 -16.00
C GLY A 689 -14.06 12.50 -14.54
N ASP A 690 -15.33 12.37 -14.15
CA ASP A 690 -15.87 12.69 -12.83
C ASP A 690 -16.36 11.44 -12.08
N TYR A 691 -15.97 10.24 -12.55
CA TYR A 691 -16.39 8.93 -12.04
C TYR A 691 -17.91 8.66 -12.08
N GLY A 692 -18.65 9.45 -12.86
CA GLY A 692 -20.10 9.46 -12.84
C GLY A 692 -20.80 8.73 -13.97
N SER A 693 -22.11 8.58 -13.78
CA SER A 693 -23.06 8.15 -14.79
C SER A 693 -24.37 8.91 -14.63
N ALA A 694 -25.28 8.78 -15.62
CA ALA A 694 -26.63 9.34 -15.50
C ALA A 694 -27.37 8.81 -14.25
N ILE A 695 -27.21 7.52 -13.93
CA ILE A 695 -27.81 6.89 -12.75
C ILE A 695 -27.27 7.53 -11.47
N ARG A 696 -25.95 7.73 -11.38
CA ARG A 696 -25.33 8.39 -10.23
C ARG A 696 -25.83 9.83 -10.09
N ASP A 697 -25.85 10.59 -11.18
CA ASP A 697 -26.22 12.01 -11.16
C ASP A 697 -27.66 12.19 -10.70
N ASP A 698 -28.58 11.41 -11.26
CA ASP A 698 -30.00 11.49 -10.93
C ASP A 698 -30.26 11.11 -9.46
N ALA A 699 -29.58 10.07 -8.96
CA ALA A 699 -29.68 9.66 -7.58
C ALA A 699 -29.16 10.73 -6.60
N LEU A 700 -27.98 11.31 -6.87
CA LEU A 700 -27.40 12.34 -6.02
C LEU A 700 -28.17 13.66 -6.11
N MET A 701 -28.67 14.05 -7.27
CA MET A 701 -29.49 15.25 -7.43
C MET A 701 -30.70 15.23 -6.50
N ILE A 702 -31.43 14.11 -6.48
CA ILE A 702 -32.57 13.93 -5.58
C ILE A 702 -32.09 13.89 -4.12
N ALA A 703 -31.11 13.03 -3.80
CA ALA A 703 -30.62 12.86 -2.43
C ALA A 703 -30.15 14.19 -1.79
N LEU A 704 -29.31 14.95 -2.49
CA LEU A 704 -28.76 16.23 -2.00
C LEU A 704 -29.85 17.26 -1.74
N THR A 705 -30.91 17.30 -2.56
CA THR A 705 -32.02 18.24 -2.32
C THR A 705 -32.84 17.86 -1.10
N HIS A 706 -33.04 16.57 -0.83
CA HIS A 706 -33.72 16.10 0.39
C HIS A 706 -32.87 16.35 1.64
N GLU A 707 -31.58 15.98 1.59
CA GLU A 707 -30.63 16.18 2.69
C GLU A 707 -30.53 17.66 3.12
N ASN A 708 -30.63 18.58 2.16
CA ASN A 708 -30.58 20.02 2.40
C ASN A 708 -31.96 20.69 2.54
N LYS A 709 -33.05 19.92 2.60
CA LYS A 709 -34.44 20.43 2.76
C LYS A 709 -34.90 21.39 1.65
N LEU A 710 -34.43 21.15 0.41
CA LEU A 710 -34.74 21.93 -0.79
C LEU A 710 -35.55 21.13 -1.84
N ALA A 711 -35.88 19.88 -1.55
CA ALA A 711 -36.59 18.97 -2.46
C ALA A 711 -37.99 19.46 -2.84
N LYS A 712 -38.44 19.07 -4.05
CA LYS A 712 -39.79 19.30 -4.56
C LYS A 712 -40.38 17.97 -5.08
N PRO A 713 -41.67 17.69 -4.87
CA PRO A 713 -42.29 16.44 -5.37
C PRO A 713 -42.10 16.20 -6.87
N ALA A 714 -42.11 17.27 -7.68
CA ALA A 714 -41.90 17.16 -9.14
C ALA A 714 -40.49 16.68 -9.52
N TRP A 715 -39.49 16.88 -8.65
CA TRP A 715 -38.11 16.46 -8.88
C TRP A 715 -37.90 14.98 -8.55
N ASP A 716 -38.65 14.43 -7.60
CA ASP A 716 -38.62 13.00 -7.25
C ASP A 716 -39.09 12.11 -8.41
N ALA A 717 -39.86 12.65 -9.36
CA ALA A 717 -40.29 11.93 -10.57
C ALA A 717 -39.11 11.43 -11.42
N ARG A 718 -37.93 12.06 -11.33
CA ARG A 718 -36.70 11.60 -12.01
C ARG A 718 -36.23 10.22 -11.53
N ALA A 719 -36.65 9.76 -10.35
CA ALA A 719 -36.40 8.39 -9.90
C ALA A 719 -37.01 7.33 -10.85
N VAL A 720 -38.05 7.68 -11.61
CA VAL A 720 -38.66 6.81 -12.63
C VAL A 720 -37.71 6.60 -13.81
N ASP A 721 -37.09 7.68 -14.32
CA ASP A 721 -36.13 7.59 -15.42
C ASP A 721 -34.86 6.84 -15.02
N LEU A 722 -34.40 7.05 -13.78
CA LEU A 722 -33.34 6.24 -13.19
C LEU A 722 -33.71 4.76 -13.17
N GLY A 723 -34.93 4.42 -12.74
CA GLY A 723 -35.46 3.06 -12.74
C GLY A 723 -35.42 2.42 -14.13
N ARG A 724 -35.86 3.14 -15.17
CA ARG A 724 -35.78 2.69 -16.58
C ARG A 724 -34.34 2.43 -17.02
N GLY A 725 -33.41 3.29 -16.62
CA GLY A 725 -31.98 3.12 -16.92
C GLY A 725 -31.39 1.87 -16.25
N LEU A 726 -31.82 1.55 -15.03
CA LEU A 726 -31.45 0.30 -14.36
C LEU A 726 -32.05 -0.93 -15.06
N ASP A 727 -33.32 -0.86 -15.46
CA ASP A 727 -34.00 -1.96 -16.17
C ASP A 727 -33.34 -2.26 -17.52
N ALA A 728 -32.92 -1.24 -18.26
CA ALA A 728 -32.16 -1.41 -19.49
C ALA A 728 -30.85 -2.18 -19.26
N ARG A 729 -30.15 -1.93 -18.14
CA ARG A 729 -28.94 -2.69 -17.77
C ARG A 729 -29.25 -4.12 -17.32
N ARG A 730 -30.35 -4.33 -16.58
CA ARG A 730 -30.80 -5.68 -16.16
C ARG A 730 -31.04 -6.58 -17.38
N ASN A 731 -31.64 -6.03 -18.42
CA ASN A 731 -31.97 -6.78 -19.64
C ASN A 731 -30.76 -7.06 -20.56
N ALA A 732 -29.61 -6.42 -20.32
CA ALA A 732 -28.38 -6.61 -21.09
C ALA A 732 -27.54 -7.83 -20.63
N GLY A 733 -28.06 -8.65 -19.71
CA GLY A 733 -27.45 -9.91 -19.27
C GLY A 733 -26.61 -9.79 -18.01
N TRP A 734 -25.69 -8.82 -17.92
CA TRP A 734 -24.81 -8.61 -16.75
C TRP A 734 -25.10 -7.26 -16.08
N MET A 735 -25.70 -7.29 -14.89
CA MET A 735 -25.98 -6.07 -14.12
C MET A 735 -24.77 -5.69 -13.24
N TRP A 736 -24.08 -4.61 -13.61
CA TRP A 736 -22.99 -4.04 -12.82
C TRP A 736 -23.25 -2.57 -12.50
N LEU A 737 -22.86 -2.19 -11.28
CA LEU A 737 -22.90 -0.82 -10.78
C LEU A 737 -21.52 -0.46 -10.25
N SER A 738 -21.02 0.72 -10.57
CA SER A 738 -19.79 1.24 -9.96
C SER A 738 -20.00 1.55 -8.47
N THR A 739 -18.92 1.64 -7.70
CA THR A 739 -18.96 2.06 -6.29
C THR A 739 -19.65 3.43 -6.12
N GLN A 740 -19.40 4.37 -7.03
CA GLN A 740 -20.09 5.68 -7.10
C GLN A 740 -21.61 5.53 -7.30
N GLU A 741 -22.04 4.71 -8.26
CA GLU A 741 -23.47 4.46 -8.51
C GLU A 741 -24.14 3.80 -7.30
N GLN A 742 -23.44 2.86 -6.66
CA GLN A 742 -23.96 2.14 -5.50
C GLN A 742 -24.19 3.07 -4.30
N VAL A 743 -23.24 3.96 -3.99
CA VAL A 743 -23.39 4.94 -2.91
C VAL A 743 -24.47 5.98 -3.24
N ALA A 744 -24.53 6.44 -4.48
CA ALA A 744 -25.55 7.39 -4.92
C ALA A 744 -26.96 6.80 -4.77
N ILE A 745 -27.16 5.56 -5.22
CA ILE A 745 -28.42 4.81 -5.06
C ILE A 745 -28.76 4.63 -3.58
N ALA A 746 -27.77 4.30 -2.74
CA ALA A 746 -27.99 4.17 -1.31
C ALA A 746 -28.47 5.46 -0.64
N ARG A 747 -27.86 6.60 -0.98
CA ARG A 747 -28.29 7.93 -0.50
C ARG A 747 -29.70 8.28 -0.97
N LEU A 748 -30.02 7.99 -2.24
CA LEU A 748 -31.38 8.14 -2.79
C LEU A 748 -32.40 7.31 -1.98
N GLY A 749 -32.08 6.04 -1.70
CA GLY A 749 -32.95 5.17 -0.92
C GLY A 749 -33.24 5.70 0.46
N LYS A 750 -32.21 6.16 1.17
CA LYS A 750 -32.35 6.80 2.50
C LYS A 750 -33.23 8.05 2.42
N ALA A 751 -33.03 8.90 1.41
CA ALA A 751 -33.79 10.13 1.20
C ALA A 751 -35.28 9.86 0.93
N LEU A 752 -35.60 8.97 0.00
CA LEU A 752 -36.99 8.66 -0.36
C LEU A 752 -37.73 7.90 0.75
N ALA A 753 -37.05 6.99 1.45
CA ALA A 753 -37.66 6.19 2.53
C ALA A 753 -38.01 7.01 3.78
N ALA A 754 -37.30 8.12 4.02
CA ALA A 754 -37.58 9.02 5.15
C ALA A 754 -39.00 9.60 5.09
N ASN A 755 -39.46 9.99 3.89
CA ASN A 755 -40.75 10.65 3.68
C ASN A 755 -41.88 9.73 3.20
N GLN A 756 -41.58 8.46 2.90
CA GLN A 756 -42.58 7.47 2.47
C GLN A 756 -43.49 7.03 3.64
N LYS A 757 -44.81 7.07 3.42
CA LYS A 757 -45.86 6.71 4.38
C LYS A 757 -46.61 5.42 4.07
N ALA A 758 -46.61 4.98 2.81
CA ALA A 758 -47.25 3.72 2.43
C ALA A 758 -46.57 2.53 3.12
N LEU A 759 -47.38 1.57 3.57
CA LEU A 759 -46.94 0.36 4.27
C LEU A 759 -47.24 -0.87 3.42
N VAL A 760 -46.36 -1.86 3.55
CA VAL A 760 -46.54 -3.21 3.04
C VAL A 760 -46.68 -4.16 4.23
N ALA A 761 -47.65 -5.05 4.13
CA ALA A 761 -47.83 -6.23 4.96
C ALA A 761 -47.98 -7.44 4.04
N GLY A 762 -48.18 -8.64 4.57
CA GLY A 762 -48.51 -9.79 3.75
C GLY A 762 -48.27 -11.12 4.41
N GLU A 763 -48.36 -12.18 3.62
CA GLU A 763 -48.10 -13.55 4.05
C GLU A 763 -46.93 -14.12 3.27
N LEU A 764 -45.91 -14.62 3.97
CA LEU A 764 -44.77 -15.30 3.39
C LEU A 764 -44.89 -16.81 3.63
N VAL A 765 -44.78 -17.58 2.56
CA VAL A 765 -44.75 -19.04 2.58
C VAL A 765 -43.39 -19.52 2.10
N ILE A 766 -42.71 -20.34 2.90
CA ILE A 766 -41.47 -21.04 2.52
C ILE A 766 -41.72 -22.54 2.69
N GLY A 767 -41.81 -23.26 1.57
CA GLY A 767 -42.29 -24.63 1.55
C GLY A 767 -43.71 -24.74 2.11
N GLY A 768 -43.86 -25.47 3.23
CA GLY A 768 -45.13 -25.60 3.95
C GLY A 768 -45.31 -24.65 5.13
N ASN A 769 -44.33 -23.80 5.44
CA ASN A 769 -44.36 -22.92 6.60
C ASN A 769 -44.86 -21.53 6.21
N THR A 770 -45.89 -21.05 6.92
CA THR A 770 -46.50 -19.72 6.72
C THR A 770 -46.10 -18.76 7.83
N GLU A 771 -45.68 -17.55 7.46
CA GLU A 771 -45.33 -16.44 8.35
C GLU A 771 -46.13 -15.18 7.98
N ALA A 772 -46.82 -14.60 8.96
CA ALA A 772 -47.50 -13.32 8.79
C ALA A 772 -46.51 -12.15 8.93
N ILE A 773 -46.41 -11.31 7.91
CA ILE A 773 -45.57 -10.11 7.89
C ILE A 773 -46.44 -8.89 8.23
N GLY A 774 -46.22 -8.34 9.43
CA GLY A 774 -46.88 -7.11 9.87
C GLY A 774 -46.46 -5.86 9.07
N GLU A 775 -47.27 -4.81 9.19
CA GLU A 775 -47.09 -3.54 8.47
C GLU A 775 -45.70 -2.93 8.68
N ARG A 776 -45.06 -2.54 7.58
CA ARG A 776 -43.74 -1.92 7.54
C ARG A 776 -43.57 -1.09 6.28
N LYS A 777 -42.60 -0.16 6.26
CA LYS A 777 -42.34 0.70 5.09
C LYS A 777 -41.88 -0.09 3.85
N LEU A 778 -41.18 -1.20 4.06
CA LEU A 778 -40.82 -2.16 3.02
C LEU A 778 -40.58 -3.53 3.62
N PHE A 779 -40.81 -4.57 2.82
CA PHE A 779 -40.51 -5.95 3.16
C PHE A 779 -39.30 -6.41 2.35
N GLY A 780 -38.23 -6.81 3.03
CA GLY A 780 -37.05 -7.37 2.42
C GLY A 780 -36.65 -8.66 3.13
N ARG A 781 -36.33 -9.72 2.39
CA ARG A 781 -35.83 -10.97 2.94
C ARG A 781 -34.85 -11.66 2.00
N ASN A 782 -33.79 -12.21 2.58
CA ASN A 782 -32.83 -13.08 1.89
C ASN A 782 -33.27 -14.55 2.03
N PHE A 783 -32.98 -15.34 1.02
CA PHE A 783 -33.30 -16.76 0.90
C PHE A 783 -32.08 -17.49 0.35
N SER A 784 -31.82 -18.65 0.93
CA SER A 784 -30.82 -19.62 0.48
C SER A 784 -31.33 -20.44 -0.72
N ALA A 785 -30.42 -21.14 -1.41
CA ALA A 785 -30.80 -22.08 -2.46
C ALA A 785 -31.76 -23.18 -1.96
N SER A 786 -31.60 -23.68 -0.74
CA SER A 786 -32.48 -24.71 -0.18
C SER A 786 -33.89 -24.20 0.10
N GLU A 787 -34.03 -22.96 0.56
CA GLU A 787 -35.36 -22.33 0.73
C GLU A 787 -36.03 -22.11 -0.63
N LEU A 788 -35.30 -21.64 -1.64
CA LEU A 788 -35.84 -21.51 -3.01
C LEU A 788 -36.27 -22.86 -3.59
N ALA A 789 -35.50 -23.92 -3.35
CA ALA A 789 -35.83 -25.28 -3.79
C ALA A 789 -37.09 -25.82 -3.11
N SER A 790 -37.38 -25.40 -1.87
CA SER A 790 -38.64 -25.72 -1.18
C SER A 790 -39.84 -24.92 -1.68
N GLY A 791 -39.61 -23.85 -2.45
CA GLY A 791 -40.61 -22.93 -2.95
C GLY A 791 -40.84 -21.75 -2.00
N VAL A 792 -40.71 -20.52 -2.51
CA VAL A 792 -40.96 -19.29 -1.74
C VAL A 792 -42.09 -18.50 -2.41
N ARG A 793 -43.07 -18.06 -1.63
CA ARG A 793 -44.19 -17.24 -2.11
C ARG A 793 -44.51 -16.14 -1.11
N PHE A 794 -44.53 -14.89 -1.56
CA PHE A 794 -44.99 -13.76 -0.75
C PHE A 794 -46.26 -13.16 -1.36
N THR A 795 -47.31 -13.01 -0.57
CA THR A 795 -48.57 -12.38 -0.96
C THR A 795 -48.68 -11.01 -0.29
N PRO A 796 -48.38 -9.90 -0.99
CA PRO A 796 -48.37 -8.57 -0.40
C PRO A 796 -49.78 -8.03 -0.16
N GLN A 797 -49.88 -7.20 0.88
CA GLN A 797 -51.07 -6.44 1.27
C GLN A 797 -50.68 -4.96 1.48
N GLY A 798 -51.54 -4.04 1.05
CA GLY A 798 -51.39 -2.60 1.23
C GLY A 798 -51.96 -1.81 0.05
N GLN A 799 -51.46 -0.58 -0.19
CA GLN A 799 -51.93 0.29 -1.27
C GLN A 799 -51.12 0.07 -2.57
N PRO A 800 -51.73 -0.40 -3.68
CA PRO A 800 -51.07 -0.44 -4.98
C PRO A 800 -50.92 0.97 -5.60
N PRO A 801 -49.99 1.16 -6.56
CA PRO A 801 -49.04 0.16 -7.05
C PRO A 801 -47.92 -0.09 -6.03
N MET A 802 -47.55 -1.37 -5.86
CA MET A 802 -46.32 -1.76 -5.19
C MET A 802 -45.32 -2.30 -6.21
N PHE A 803 -44.04 -2.33 -5.85
CA PHE A 803 -42.99 -2.88 -6.69
C PHE A 803 -42.30 -4.03 -5.97
N ALA A 804 -42.10 -5.13 -6.67
CA ALA A 804 -41.30 -6.27 -6.23
C ALA A 804 -40.00 -6.33 -7.02
N SER A 805 -38.88 -6.49 -6.32
CA SER A 805 -37.56 -6.79 -6.88
C SER A 805 -37.10 -8.14 -6.37
N ILE A 806 -36.67 -9.01 -7.29
CA ILE A 806 -36.08 -10.31 -7.01
C ILE A 806 -34.65 -10.27 -7.50
N ASP A 807 -33.69 -10.28 -6.58
CA ASP A 807 -32.26 -10.23 -6.87
C ASP A 807 -31.63 -11.56 -6.47
N VAL A 808 -31.03 -12.30 -7.41
CA VAL A 808 -30.34 -13.57 -7.14
C VAL A 808 -28.88 -13.42 -7.51
N ALA A 809 -28.03 -13.41 -6.49
CA ALA A 809 -26.58 -13.43 -6.64
C ALA A 809 -26.05 -14.85 -6.45
N GLY A 810 -25.06 -15.25 -7.24
CA GLY A 810 -24.35 -16.51 -7.05
C GLY A 810 -23.22 -16.70 -8.04
N ILE A 811 -22.32 -17.64 -7.73
CA ILE A 811 -21.16 -17.98 -8.55
C ILE A 811 -21.59 -19.04 -9.58
N PRO A 812 -21.39 -18.83 -10.89
CA PRO A 812 -21.65 -19.85 -11.90
C PRO A 812 -20.79 -21.11 -11.70
N ARG A 813 -21.31 -22.29 -12.05
CA ARG A 813 -20.53 -23.56 -12.02
C ARG A 813 -19.53 -23.68 -13.17
N SER A 814 -19.75 -22.97 -14.26
CA SER A 814 -18.89 -22.94 -15.44
C SER A 814 -18.21 -21.59 -15.60
N ALA A 815 -17.00 -21.58 -16.17
CA ALA A 815 -16.30 -20.35 -16.51
C ALA A 815 -17.15 -19.45 -17.44
N PRO A 816 -17.05 -18.12 -17.32
CA PRO A 816 -17.68 -17.21 -18.27
C PRO A 816 -17.14 -17.48 -19.68
N ALA A 817 -18.01 -17.33 -20.69
CA ALA A 817 -17.58 -17.40 -22.08
C ALA A 817 -16.57 -16.26 -22.36
N PRO A 818 -15.55 -16.50 -23.19
CA PRO A 818 -14.65 -15.43 -23.64
C PRO A 818 -15.45 -14.30 -24.31
N ASP A 819 -15.08 -13.07 -24.01
CA ASP A 819 -15.70 -11.86 -24.53
C ASP A 819 -14.61 -10.88 -24.96
N ASN A 820 -14.56 -10.61 -26.26
CA ASN A 820 -13.65 -9.66 -26.88
C ASN A 820 -14.39 -8.54 -27.62
N SER A 821 -15.66 -8.28 -27.27
CA SER A 821 -16.52 -7.32 -27.95
C SER A 821 -16.08 -5.85 -27.75
N VAL A 822 -15.41 -5.54 -26.64
CA VAL A 822 -14.91 -4.19 -26.30
C VAL A 822 -13.42 -4.20 -25.98
N LEU A 823 -12.96 -5.24 -25.27
CA LEU A 823 -11.56 -5.43 -24.88
C LEU A 823 -11.11 -6.85 -25.19
N GLY A 824 -10.01 -7.00 -25.92
CA GLY A 824 -9.33 -8.28 -26.07
C GLY A 824 -8.38 -8.54 -24.90
N VAL A 825 -8.44 -9.72 -24.29
CA VAL A 825 -7.52 -10.15 -23.23
C VAL A 825 -6.91 -11.50 -23.57
N GLU A 826 -5.58 -11.56 -23.57
CA GLU A 826 -4.85 -12.79 -23.84
C GLU A 826 -3.75 -13.00 -22.79
N ARG A 827 -3.69 -14.21 -22.22
CA ARG A 827 -2.63 -14.60 -21.30
C ARG A 827 -1.72 -15.64 -21.96
N SER A 828 -0.42 -15.46 -21.78
CA SER A 828 0.61 -16.36 -22.30
C SER A 828 1.67 -16.62 -21.23
N TYR A 829 2.24 -17.82 -21.24
CA TYR A 829 3.27 -18.24 -20.29
C TYR A 829 4.62 -18.40 -21.01
N TYR A 830 5.69 -18.00 -20.34
CA TYR A 830 7.06 -18.06 -20.85
C TYR A 830 7.98 -18.66 -19.80
N GLY A 831 9.04 -19.34 -20.23
CA GLY A 831 10.14 -19.71 -19.36
C GLY A 831 10.91 -18.49 -18.86
N THR A 832 11.75 -18.68 -17.83
CA THR A 832 12.66 -17.63 -17.35
C THR A 832 13.77 -17.28 -18.34
N ASP A 833 13.91 -18.05 -19.43
CA ASP A 833 14.78 -17.76 -20.58
C ASP A 833 14.07 -16.91 -21.66
N GLY A 834 12.83 -16.47 -21.41
CA GLY A 834 12.04 -15.64 -22.31
C GLY A 834 11.31 -16.41 -23.43
N LYS A 835 11.47 -17.73 -23.51
CA LYS A 835 10.83 -18.53 -24.57
C LYS A 835 9.40 -18.92 -24.22
N PRO A 836 8.47 -19.01 -25.20
CA PRO A 836 7.12 -19.49 -24.96
C PRO A 836 7.12 -20.86 -24.28
N TRP A 837 6.30 -21.00 -23.23
CA TRP A 837 6.11 -22.26 -22.55
C TRP A 837 4.91 -23.01 -23.15
N SER A 838 5.13 -24.27 -23.52
CA SER A 838 4.07 -25.18 -23.94
C SER A 838 3.52 -25.95 -22.74
N PRO A 839 2.20 -26.15 -22.62
CA PRO A 839 1.60 -26.84 -21.49
C PRO A 839 2.20 -28.23 -21.23
N ARG A 840 2.83 -28.38 -20.07
CA ARG A 840 3.35 -29.64 -19.52
C ARG A 840 3.31 -29.60 -17.98
N PRO A 841 3.51 -30.73 -17.28
CA PRO A 841 3.74 -30.68 -15.84
C PRO A 841 4.93 -29.77 -15.50
N LEU A 842 4.73 -28.89 -14.51
CA LEU A 842 5.77 -28.05 -13.92
C LEU A 842 6.38 -28.77 -12.73
N LYS A 843 7.70 -28.71 -12.60
CA LYS A 843 8.36 -29.20 -11.39
C LYS A 843 8.23 -28.18 -10.27
N GLU A 844 8.08 -28.64 -9.03
CA GLU A 844 8.18 -27.76 -7.86
C GLU A 844 9.48 -26.94 -7.91
N GLY A 845 9.35 -25.63 -7.68
CA GLY A 845 10.44 -24.66 -7.81
C GLY A 845 10.60 -24.06 -9.22
N GLU A 846 10.01 -24.65 -10.26
CA GLU A 846 10.04 -24.09 -11.62
C GLU A 846 9.27 -22.76 -11.70
N ALA A 847 9.83 -21.78 -12.38
CA ALA A 847 9.23 -20.45 -12.53
C ALA A 847 8.83 -20.15 -13.97
N LEU A 848 7.74 -19.41 -14.14
CA LEU A 848 7.23 -18.93 -15.41
C LEU A 848 7.00 -17.43 -15.36
N ILE A 849 7.31 -16.75 -16.46
CA ILE A 849 6.90 -15.37 -16.69
C ILE A 849 5.53 -15.40 -17.35
N VAL A 850 4.54 -14.78 -16.71
CA VAL A 850 3.21 -14.60 -17.28
C VAL A 850 3.15 -13.24 -17.96
N ARG A 851 2.65 -13.22 -19.18
CA ARG A 851 2.28 -12.00 -19.89
C ARG A 851 0.78 -11.96 -20.06
N VAL A 852 0.17 -10.82 -19.75
CA VAL A 852 -1.21 -10.52 -20.13
C VAL A 852 -1.21 -9.35 -21.11
N THR A 853 -1.79 -9.57 -22.28
CA THR A 853 -1.98 -8.55 -23.31
C THR A 853 -3.42 -8.09 -23.29
N VAL A 854 -3.63 -6.78 -23.15
CA VAL A 854 -4.94 -6.13 -23.23
C VAL A 854 -4.99 -5.24 -24.47
N THR A 855 -5.94 -5.47 -25.36
CA THR A 855 -6.20 -4.64 -26.55
C THR A 855 -7.53 -3.93 -26.38
N ALA A 856 -7.55 -2.61 -26.56
CA ALA A 856 -8.75 -1.81 -26.30
C ALA A 856 -9.34 -1.17 -27.55
N ASP A 857 -10.62 -1.43 -27.85
CA ASP A 857 -11.34 -0.79 -28.96
C ASP A 857 -11.93 0.58 -28.57
N THR A 858 -11.82 0.95 -27.31
CA THR A 858 -12.26 2.23 -26.76
C THR A 858 -11.29 2.74 -25.71
N THR A 859 -11.25 4.06 -25.51
CA THR A 859 -10.40 4.67 -24.48
C THR A 859 -10.96 4.35 -23.09
N MET A 860 -10.09 3.81 -22.24
CA MET A 860 -10.42 3.35 -20.89
C MET A 860 -9.36 3.82 -19.90
N PRO A 861 -9.51 5.04 -19.33
CA PRO A 861 -8.54 5.58 -18.39
C PRO A 861 -8.48 4.88 -17.04
N ASP A 862 -9.56 4.16 -16.70
CA ASP A 862 -9.80 3.54 -15.40
C ASP A 862 -9.97 2.02 -15.53
N ALA A 863 -9.21 1.38 -16.43
CA ALA A 863 -9.26 -0.07 -16.64
C ALA A 863 -8.61 -0.82 -15.47
N LEU A 864 -9.18 -1.95 -15.10
CA LEU A 864 -8.66 -2.83 -14.05
C LEU A 864 -8.56 -4.26 -14.58
N LEU A 865 -7.33 -4.74 -14.75
CA LEU A 865 -7.03 -6.12 -15.01
C LEU A 865 -7.01 -6.90 -13.69
N THR A 866 -7.70 -8.03 -13.66
CA THR A 866 -7.64 -9.03 -12.60
C THR A 866 -7.29 -10.38 -13.21
N ASP A 867 -6.12 -10.90 -12.87
CA ASP A 867 -5.66 -12.20 -13.34
C ASP A 867 -5.49 -13.17 -12.15
N LEU A 868 -6.51 -14.00 -11.95
CA LEU A 868 -6.56 -14.96 -10.86
C LEU A 868 -5.60 -16.13 -11.13
N LEU A 869 -4.82 -16.51 -10.12
CA LEU A 869 -3.82 -17.56 -10.26
C LEU A 869 -4.42 -18.96 -10.08
N PRO A 870 -3.89 -19.96 -10.80
CA PRO A 870 -4.02 -21.36 -10.44
C PRO A 870 -3.35 -21.60 -9.08
N ALA A 871 -4.01 -22.33 -8.18
CA ALA A 871 -3.59 -22.46 -6.79
C ALA A 871 -2.20 -23.09 -6.55
N GLY A 872 -1.69 -23.89 -7.49
CA GLY A 872 -0.33 -24.45 -7.42
C GLY A 872 0.79 -23.46 -7.73
N LEU A 873 0.44 -22.26 -8.20
CA LEU A 873 1.39 -21.21 -8.56
C LEU A 873 1.32 -20.06 -7.55
N GLU A 874 2.47 -19.64 -7.04
CA GLU A 874 2.60 -18.45 -6.20
C GLU A 874 3.23 -17.30 -6.98
N ILE A 875 2.73 -16.07 -6.76
CA ILE A 875 3.25 -14.89 -7.41
C ILE A 875 4.58 -14.46 -6.80
N GLU A 876 5.50 -14.03 -7.65
CA GLU A 876 6.74 -13.38 -7.25
C GLU A 876 6.79 -11.96 -7.80
N ASN A 877 7.19 -11.02 -6.95
CA ASN A 877 7.35 -9.64 -7.36
C ASN A 877 8.77 -9.42 -7.88
N PHE A 878 8.90 -9.08 -9.16
CA PHE A 878 10.18 -8.73 -9.79
C PHE A 878 10.98 -7.67 -9.02
N ASN A 879 10.31 -6.78 -8.27
CA ASN A 879 10.94 -5.71 -7.50
C ASN A 879 11.62 -6.18 -6.20
N LEU A 880 11.45 -7.44 -5.80
CA LEU A 880 12.10 -8.01 -4.61
C LEU A 880 13.43 -8.72 -4.93
N GLY A 881 13.75 -8.94 -6.21
CA GLY A 881 14.98 -9.58 -6.67
C GLY A 881 16.03 -8.59 -7.18
N ASP A 882 17.24 -9.08 -7.50
CA ASP A 882 18.28 -8.28 -8.16
C ASP A 882 17.87 -8.02 -9.62
N ALA A 883 17.70 -6.75 -10.00
CA ALA A 883 17.32 -6.33 -11.34
C ALA A 883 18.27 -6.88 -12.43
N LYS A 884 19.53 -7.15 -12.09
CA LYS A 884 20.51 -7.75 -13.02
C LYS A 884 20.12 -9.13 -13.52
N GLN A 885 19.35 -9.89 -12.74
CA GLN A 885 18.91 -11.23 -13.12
C GLN A 885 18.03 -11.24 -14.38
N TRP A 886 17.33 -10.13 -14.66
CA TRP A 886 16.32 -10.03 -15.71
C TRP A 886 16.76 -9.16 -16.90
N ALA A 887 17.99 -8.62 -16.86
CA ALA A 887 18.48 -7.66 -17.84
C ALA A 887 18.52 -8.20 -19.28
N ASP A 888 18.80 -9.50 -19.45
CA ASP A 888 18.93 -10.13 -20.77
C ASP A 888 17.69 -10.96 -21.17
N VAL A 889 16.64 -10.98 -20.33
CA VAL A 889 15.43 -11.77 -20.59
C VAL A 889 14.47 -10.95 -21.44
N VAL A 890 14.18 -11.44 -22.65
CA VAL A 890 13.26 -10.81 -23.60
C VAL A 890 12.04 -11.68 -23.82
N VAL A 891 10.85 -11.13 -23.61
CA VAL A 891 9.57 -11.79 -23.87
C VAL A 891 8.81 -11.01 -24.93
N ASP A 892 8.59 -11.65 -26.08
CA ASP A 892 7.89 -11.06 -27.25
C ASP A 892 8.41 -9.66 -27.65
N GLY A 893 9.74 -9.52 -27.69
CA GLY A 893 10.40 -8.28 -28.06
C GLY A 893 10.49 -7.22 -26.96
N ILE A 894 10.02 -7.51 -25.75
CA ILE A 894 10.13 -6.62 -24.57
C ILE A 894 11.12 -7.21 -23.58
N THR A 895 12.17 -6.46 -23.26
CA THR A 895 13.09 -6.80 -22.16
C THR A 895 12.34 -6.70 -20.82
N ILE A 896 12.50 -7.68 -19.93
CA ILE A 896 11.78 -7.69 -18.64
C ILE A 896 12.13 -6.49 -17.75
N SER A 897 13.34 -5.95 -17.90
CA SER A 897 13.74 -4.69 -17.25
C SER A 897 12.98 -3.47 -17.77
N ASP A 898 12.51 -3.49 -19.02
CA ASP A 898 11.80 -2.39 -19.69
C ASP A 898 10.27 -2.58 -19.67
N ARG A 899 9.77 -3.61 -18.97
CA ARG A 899 8.34 -3.97 -18.93
C ARG A 899 7.42 -2.83 -18.50
N GLY A 900 7.93 -1.88 -17.71
CA GLY A 900 7.18 -0.70 -17.26
C GLY A 900 6.77 0.23 -18.40
N GLU A 901 7.44 0.16 -19.55
CA GLU A 901 7.10 0.96 -20.75
C GLU A 901 6.08 0.26 -21.65
N ALA A 902 5.80 -1.03 -21.41
CA ALA A 902 4.92 -1.84 -22.25
C ALA A 902 3.42 -1.63 -21.95
N ALA A 903 3.08 -0.90 -20.89
CA ALA A 903 1.73 -0.49 -20.53
C ALA A 903 1.76 0.81 -19.70
N ASP A 904 0.74 1.67 -19.87
CA ASP A 904 0.53 2.80 -18.95
C ASP A 904 -0.15 2.30 -17.66
N THR A 905 0.65 1.71 -16.78
CA THR A 905 0.21 1.13 -15.51
C THR A 905 0.17 2.18 -14.42
N LYS A 906 -1.00 2.36 -13.80
CA LYS A 906 -1.22 3.31 -12.69
C LYS A 906 -0.97 2.70 -11.33
N HIS A 907 -1.21 1.40 -11.18
CA HIS A 907 -1.04 0.67 -9.92
C HIS A 907 -0.98 -0.84 -10.18
N GLU A 908 -0.22 -1.56 -9.35
CA GLU A 908 -0.12 -3.02 -9.41
C GLU A 908 -0.25 -3.63 -8.01
N GLU A 909 -0.86 -4.80 -7.94
CA GLU A 909 -0.93 -5.60 -6.72
C GLU A 909 -0.56 -7.06 -7.01
N PHE A 910 0.37 -7.57 -6.21
CA PHE A 910 0.80 -8.96 -6.23
C PHE A 910 0.18 -9.64 -5.00
N ARG A 911 -1.03 -10.17 -5.15
CA ARG A 911 -1.77 -10.85 -4.07
C ARG A 911 -1.54 -12.35 -4.12
N ASP A 912 -1.81 -13.03 -3.01
CA ASP A 912 -1.61 -14.48 -2.87
C ASP A 912 -2.39 -15.31 -3.92
N ASP A 913 -3.53 -14.81 -4.39
CA ASP A 913 -4.42 -15.53 -5.31
C ASP A 913 -4.55 -14.89 -6.70
N ARG A 914 -3.93 -13.73 -6.94
CA ARG A 914 -4.12 -12.95 -8.19
C ARG A 914 -3.07 -11.87 -8.40
N TYR A 915 -2.87 -11.54 -9.65
CA TYR A 915 -2.26 -10.29 -10.09
C TYR A 915 -3.36 -9.26 -10.43
N VAL A 916 -3.16 -8.01 -10.03
CA VAL A 916 -4.08 -6.90 -10.36
C VAL A 916 -3.27 -5.75 -10.94
N ALA A 917 -3.75 -5.16 -12.03
CA ALA A 917 -3.15 -3.96 -12.61
C ALA A 917 -4.23 -2.94 -12.99
N ALA A 918 -4.10 -1.71 -12.50
CA ALA A 918 -4.87 -0.57 -12.98
C ALA A 918 -4.15 0.03 -14.21
N LEU A 919 -4.84 0.09 -15.34
CA LEU A 919 -4.27 0.47 -16.64
C LEU A 919 -5.01 1.66 -17.22
N LYS A 920 -4.26 2.56 -17.88
CA LYS A 920 -4.83 3.56 -18.78
C LYS A 920 -4.71 3.06 -20.22
N LEU A 921 -5.82 2.69 -20.82
CA LEU A 921 -5.90 2.19 -22.18
C LEU A 921 -6.38 3.28 -23.14
N SER A 922 -5.75 3.38 -24.30
CA SER A 922 -6.22 4.22 -25.40
C SER A 922 -6.86 3.34 -26.48
N ARG A 923 -7.84 3.87 -27.22
CA ARG A 923 -8.40 3.16 -28.38
C ARG A 923 -7.29 2.73 -29.35
N GLY A 924 -7.31 1.46 -29.75
CA GLY A 924 -6.34 0.83 -30.64
C GLY A 924 -4.99 0.50 -30.00
N SER A 925 -4.79 0.82 -28.72
CA SER A 925 -3.54 0.50 -28.01
C SER A 925 -3.51 -0.96 -27.53
N LYS A 926 -2.29 -1.47 -27.35
CA LYS A 926 -2.01 -2.73 -26.68
C LYS A 926 -1.22 -2.43 -25.41
N ALA A 927 -1.68 -2.94 -24.28
CA ALA A 927 -0.97 -2.91 -23.01
C ALA A 927 -0.47 -4.33 -22.71
N ASN A 928 0.82 -4.49 -22.45
CA ASN A 928 1.40 -5.75 -21.99
C ASN A 928 1.88 -5.60 -20.56
N VAL A 929 1.37 -6.45 -19.69
CA VAL A 929 1.82 -6.54 -18.30
C VAL A 929 2.45 -7.90 -18.03
N PHE A 930 3.43 -7.91 -17.13
CA PHE A 930 4.29 -9.07 -16.88
C PHE A 930 4.43 -9.30 -15.38
N TYR A 931 4.26 -10.54 -14.95
CA TYR A 931 4.51 -10.95 -13.57
C TYR A 931 5.11 -12.36 -13.53
N LEU A 932 5.84 -12.65 -12.46
CA LEU A 932 6.51 -13.94 -12.27
C LEU A 932 5.64 -14.84 -11.40
N VAL A 933 5.60 -16.13 -11.72
CA VAL A 933 4.97 -17.15 -10.89
C VAL A 933 5.91 -18.33 -10.69
N ARG A 934 5.84 -18.97 -9.52
CA ARG A 934 6.58 -20.19 -9.20
C ARG A 934 5.63 -21.34 -8.89
N ALA A 935 5.91 -22.51 -9.43
CA ALA A 935 5.24 -23.74 -9.05
C ALA A 935 5.67 -24.16 -7.63
N VAL A 936 4.72 -24.24 -6.70
CA VAL A 936 5.00 -24.53 -5.28
C VAL A 936 4.39 -25.85 -4.86
N THR A 937 3.06 -25.97 -4.83
CA THR A 937 2.43 -27.17 -4.26
C THR A 937 2.07 -28.20 -5.35
N PRO A 938 2.55 -29.45 -5.26
CA PRO A 938 2.18 -30.51 -6.19
C PRO A 938 0.67 -30.80 -6.23
N GLY A 939 0.11 -30.88 -7.43
CA GLY A 939 -1.32 -31.00 -7.65
C GLY A 939 -1.76 -30.71 -9.09
N THR A 940 -3.06 -30.67 -9.32
CA THR A 940 -3.70 -30.28 -10.57
C THR A 940 -4.73 -29.20 -10.27
N TYR A 941 -4.56 -28.05 -10.92
CA TYR A 941 -5.28 -26.82 -10.59
C TYR A 941 -5.98 -26.27 -11.83
N SER A 942 -7.21 -25.81 -11.64
CA SER A 942 -7.94 -25.08 -12.67
C SER A 942 -7.31 -23.72 -12.90
N VAL A 943 -7.32 -23.29 -14.16
CA VAL A 943 -6.74 -22.03 -14.59
C VAL A 943 -7.87 -21.01 -14.83
N PRO A 944 -8.02 -20.00 -13.97
CA PRO A 944 -9.01 -18.93 -14.15
C PRO A 944 -8.80 -18.14 -15.46
N PRO A 945 -9.86 -17.64 -16.11
CA PRO A 945 -9.70 -16.71 -17.23
C PRO A 945 -9.23 -15.34 -16.72
N PRO A 946 -8.37 -14.61 -17.47
CA PRO A 946 -8.04 -13.24 -17.14
C PRO A 946 -9.22 -12.31 -17.46
N LEU A 947 -9.47 -11.32 -16.60
CA LEU A 947 -10.62 -10.41 -16.67
C LEU A 947 -10.14 -8.97 -16.67
N VAL A 948 -10.70 -8.14 -17.55
CA VAL A 948 -10.48 -6.69 -17.52
C VAL A 948 -11.81 -5.97 -17.56
N GLU A 949 -11.95 -4.90 -16.79
CA GLU A 949 -13.15 -4.05 -16.81
C GLU A 949 -12.81 -2.59 -16.50
N ASP A 950 -13.63 -1.65 -16.97
CA ASP A 950 -13.60 -0.27 -16.48
C ASP A 950 -14.24 -0.21 -15.08
N MET A 951 -13.54 0.37 -14.10
CA MET A 951 -14.02 0.45 -12.72
C MET A 951 -15.33 1.24 -12.56
N TYR A 952 -15.62 2.16 -13.47
CA TYR A 952 -16.75 3.11 -13.38
C TYR A 952 -17.77 2.95 -14.50
N ARG A 953 -17.40 2.29 -15.60
CA ARG A 953 -18.25 1.91 -16.74
C ARG A 953 -18.19 0.40 -16.93
N PRO A 954 -18.64 -0.41 -15.94
CA PRO A 954 -18.37 -1.85 -15.90
C PRO A 954 -18.95 -2.65 -17.07
N GLN A 955 -19.85 -2.07 -17.86
CA GLN A 955 -20.28 -2.64 -19.14
C GLN A 955 -19.14 -2.74 -20.17
N LEU A 956 -18.07 -1.95 -20.02
CA LEU A 956 -16.87 -2.03 -20.83
C LEU A 956 -15.92 -3.04 -20.17
N ARG A 957 -15.82 -4.24 -20.74
CA ARG A 957 -15.04 -5.34 -20.18
C ARG A 957 -14.53 -6.28 -21.26
N GLY A 958 -13.65 -7.20 -20.84
CA GLY A 958 -13.15 -8.30 -21.64
C GLY A 958 -12.89 -9.53 -20.78
N VAL A 959 -13.17 -10.70 -21.33
CA VAL A 959 -12.93 -12.01 -20.71
C VAL A 959 -12.02 -12.81 -21.63
N GLY A 960 -10.81 -13.09 -21.17
CA GLY A 960 -9.86 -13.91 -21.93
C GLY A 960 -10.16 -15.41 -21.85
N ARG A 961 -9.41 -16.19 -22.62
CA ARG A 961 -9.48 -17.66 -22.57
C ARG A 961 -8.58 -18.21 -21.46
N SER A 962 -9.05 -19.26 -20.77
CA SER A 962 -8.18 -20.12 -19.97
C SER A 962 -7.38 -21.05 -20.87
N ASN A 963 -6.14 -20.67 -21.20
CA ASN A 963 -5.22 -21.51 -21.95
C ASN A 963 -3.86 -21.63 -21.21
N PRO A 964 -3.47 -22.82 -20.72
CA PRO A 964 -4.28 -24.05 -20.66
C PRO A 964 -5.47 -23.92 -19.70
N THR A 965 -6.39 -24.89 -19.69
CA THR A 965 -7.52 -24.93 -18.75
C THR A 965 -7.12 -25.46 -17.36
N THR A 966 -6.04 -26.23 -17.29
CA THR A 966 -5.46 -26.75 -16.04
C THR A 966 -3.93 -26.65 -16.05
N ILE A 967 -3.34 -26.52 -14.86
CA ILE A 967 -1.89 -26.59 -14.64
C ILE A 967 -1.61 -27.71 -13.63
N THR A 968 -0.61 -28.53 -13.93
CA THR A 968 -0.15 -29.62 -13.07
C THR A 968 1.23 -29.30 -12.52
N VAL A 969 1.38 -29.40 -11.20
CA VAL A 969 2.66 -29.29 -10.51
C VAL A 969 3.03 -30.67 -9.97
N VAL A 970 4.27 -31.11 -10.18
CA VAL A 970 4.80 -32.39 -9.71
C VAL A 970 5.99 -32.17 -8.79
N GLN A 971 6.29 -33.16 -7.96
CA GLN A 971 7.52 -33.15 -7.17
C GLN A 971 8.76 -33.12 -8.08
N PRO A 972 9.90 -32.59 -7.58
CA PRO A 972 11.13 -32.36 -8.37
C PRO A 972 11.66 -33.57 -9.16
#